data_AF-A0A5C6UQ64-F1
#
_entry.id   AF-A0A5C6UQ64-F1
#
_cell.length_a   1.000
_cell.length_b   1.000
_cell.length_c   1.000
_cell.angle_alpha   90.00
_cell.angle_beta   90.00
_cell.angle_gamma   90.00
#
_symmetry.space_group_name_H-M   'P 1'
#
loop_
_entity.id
_entity.type
_entity.pdbx_description
1 polymer ?
#
loop_
_entity_poly.entity_id
_entity_poly.type
_entity_poly.pdbx_seq_one_letter_code
_entity_poly.pdbx_strand_id
1 'polypeptide(L)'
;MFSWMGRVGLVFCMVGLVAACNADGDAPLTDDHQEPTSCTSDEDCDSGLCLADTQVCAATCEDTCNGDLVCTEGHCLPSDYCDEGFGPGCAPATCEPGCHADATCNLEAEGGPSCACNPGFEGDGLDCTIVEDNPCLEDNGGCGDPELVQCDAIEDGEGGELAAQCTTINPCLEDNGGCGDAAFFACTNTAVGEAECSAIDPCLTDNGGCGVPEYFQCDALEDAEGGHLVAECSVIDPCLSENGGCGVPEYFQCDAIEDIESGGLLAECSAIDPCLSDNGGCGVPEYFQCDAIEDAEGGHLVAECSAIDPCLTDNGGCGDPLLVQCDAIEDAEGGHLVAECTTINPCLEDNGGCGDPAFFTCTNTEVGVGECADMDFCANDNGGCGDPAFYACIPRAGELPLCRLALASCTFDYQPPLTHDVFVRSTLPDETFDLEFLALNPRDSSAQLDFEPYPHDMSSTHRSFLQYDLSSLSPGATIHNAALYLYVFGNVGDPGFLEIKVPTSTRDVGAFTWQNALYLSYENLGRTSVSGFTDGVILENIFERLSLAGASQRAIEQGALKLALISQTATTMFFSSEHPEEAYHPRLELEVQMCLEQSNAPRRDVSVSASQPDTVMSVPDYHVVDASEGDELYLRFDFWAVPDDARIVDVRLKLATDSVQGETSVMVDAITESWDPDTLTYNTRPATSGVPLLSATLADGSQEVMTWESDAFFAHVLERYEAGETVDLRVSALQGSAVFGGRAASSTLQIPRLTIVYE
;
A
#
# COMPACT_ATOMS: atom_id res chain seq x y z
N MET A 1 5.87 37.96 -29.56
CA MET A 1 7.32 37.67 -29.57
C MET A 1 7.43 36.18 -29.25
N PHE A 2 8.08 35.30 -30.05
CA PHE A 2 9.53 35.18 -30.28
C PHE A 2 10.32 35.05 -28.96
N SER A 3 11.25 34.11 -28.73
CA SER A 3 11.68 32.83 -29.38
C SER A 3 12.62 32.09 -28.37
N TRP A 4 13.25 30.91 -28.52
CA TRP A 4 13.50 29.86 -29.55
C TRP A 4 13.80 28.53 -28.74
N MET A 5 14.41 27.38 -29.09
CA MET A 5 14.94 26.58 -30.24
C MET A 5 15.20 25.14 -29.66
N GLY A 6 15.35 23.99 -30.33
CA GLY A 6 15.16 23.53 -31.72
C GLY A 6 14.02 22.50 -31.83
N ARG A 7 13.97 21.46 -32.69
CA ARG A 7 14.83 20.93 -33.79
C ARG A 7 15.97 19.97 -33.39
N VAL A 8 16.20 18.82 -34.06
CA VAL A 8 15.84 18.30 -35.42
C VAL A 8 15.40 16.80 -35.33
N GLY A 9 14.61 16.15 -36.20
CA GLY A 9 13.72 16.58 -37.31
C GLY A 9 13.63 15.59 -38.52
N LEU A 10 12.46 15.51 -39.19
CA LEU A 10 12.14 14.89 -40.52
C LEU A 10 12.12 13.33 -40.61
N VAL A 11 11.42 12.59 -41.52
CA VAL A 11 10.27 12.71 -42.50
C VAL A 11 10.06 11.28 -43.08
N PHE A 12 8.97 10.72 -43.65
CA PHE A 12 7.50 10.90 -43.80
C PHE A 12 7.04 9.82 -44.87
N CYS A 13 5.73 9.64 -45.11
CA CYS A 13 5.07 8.72 -46.10
C CYS A 13 5.01 7.21 -45.73
N MET A 14 3.93 6.41 -45.92
CA MET A 14 2.73 6.34 -46.82
C MET A 14 2.95 5.71 -48.22
N VAL A 15 2.06 4.87 -48.81
CA VAL A 15 1.00 3.94 -48.31
C VAL A 15 0.48 3.00 -49.45
N GLY A 16 0.19 1.72 -49.17
CA GLY A 16 -0.68 0.81 -49.97
C GLY A 16 -0.17 0.26 -51.34
N LEU A 17 -0.85 -0.68 -52.05
CA LEU A 17 -1.98 -1.59 -51.71
C LEU A 17 -2.29 -2.61 -52.89
N VAL A 18 -2.85 -3.81 -52.60
CA VAL A 18 -3.66 -4.75 -53.47
C VAL A 18 -3.01 -5.82 -54.43
N ALA A 19 -3.23 -7.13 -54.12
CA ALA A 19 -3.58 -8.36 -54.95
C ALA A 19 -2.79 -8.83 -56.24
N ALA A 20 -2.85 -10.08 -56.77
CA ALA A 20 -3.08 -11.48 -56.28
C ALA A 20 -2.93 -12.58 -57.42
N CYS A 21 -2.84 -13.89 -57.08
CA CYS A 21 -3.18 -15.15 -57.85
C CYS A 21 -2.27 -15.84 -58.97
N ASN A 22 -1.74 -17.05 -58.66
CA ASN A 22 -1.47 -18.40 -59.31
C ASN A 22 -1.34 -18.74 -60.88
N ALA A 23 -0.34 -19.62 -61.27
CA ALA A 23 -0.26 -20.78 -62.29
C ALA A 23 0.37 -20.78 -63.80
N ASP A 24 1.49 -21.57 -64.06
CA ASP A 24 2.09 -22.54 -65.14
C ASP A 24 2.48 -22.36 -66.77
N GLY A 25 3.79 -22.44 -67.37
CA GLY A 25 4.31 -22.83 -68.86
C GLY A 25 5.62 -22.33 -69.82
N ASP A 26 6.34 -23.19 -70.71
CA ASP A 26 7.26 -23.41 -72.04
C ASP A 26 8.36 -22.60 -73.04
N ALA A 27 9.35 -23.27 -73.84
CA ALA A 27 10.00 -23.15 -75.33
C ALA A 27 11.56 -22.85 -75.92
N PRO A 28 12.17 -23.34 -77.14
CA PRO A 28 13.65 -23.20 -77.78
C PRO A 28 14.12 -23.28 -79.41
N LEU A 29 15.47 -23.22 -79.93
CA LEU A 29 16.29 -23.64 -81.27
C LEU A 29 17.17 -22.61 -82.26
N THR A 30 18.15 -22.71 -83.32
CA THR A 30 19.26 -23.54 -84.15
C THR A 30 20.27 -22.79 -85.27
N ASP A 31 21.29 -23.41 -86.06
CA ASP A 31 21.93 -23.16 -87.53
C ASP A 31 23.55 -23.02 -87.96
N ASP A 32 24.17 -23.27 -89.24
CA ASP A 32 25.70 -23.22 -89.75
C ASP A 32 26.25 -23.24 -91.35
N HIS A 33 27.59 -23.18 -91.84
CA HIS A 33 28.23 -23.20 -93.32
C HIS A 33 29.83 -23.54 -93.77
N GLN A 34 30.49 -23.15 -94.98
CA GLN A 34 31.74 -23.75 -95.78
C GLN A 34 32.70 -22.93 -96.89
N GLU A 35 33.99 -23.31 -97.36
CA GLU A 35 34.75 -23.22 -98.79
C GLU A 35 36.41 -23.08 -99.08
N PRO A 36 37.10 -23.44 -100.28
CA PRO A 36 38.63 -23.42 -100.68
C PRO A 36 39.25 -23.16 -102.20
N THR A 37 40.63 -23.08 -102.59
CA THR A 37 41.43 -23.13 -103.98
C THR A 37 43.10 -23.19 -104.08
N SER A 38 43.97 -22.57 -105.02
CA SER A 38 45.49 -22.84 -105.38
C SER A 38 46.57 -21.83 -106.12
N CYS A 39 47.99 -21.94 -106.04
CA CYS A 39 49.17 -20.88 -106.03
C CYS A 39 50.72 -21.13 -106.47
N THR A 40 51.72 -20.17 -106.24
CA THR A 40 52.96 -20.27 -105.32
C THR A 40 52.85 -19.38 -104.05
N SER A 41 52.16 -18.26 -104.22
CA SER A 41 51.34 -17.53 -103.27
C SER A 41 49.95 -17.37 -103.89
N ASP A 42 48.92 -17.09 -103.11
CA ASP A 42 47.53 -16.99 -103.60
C ASP A 42 47.37 -16.00 -104.76
N GLU A 43 48.20 -14.95 -104.80
CA GLU A 43 48.19 -13.90 -105.81
C GLU A 43 48.75 -14.34 -107.19
N ASP A 44 49.28 -15.56 -107.31
CA ASP A 44 49.88 -16.08 -108.57
C ASP A 44 48.88 -16.77 -109.52
N CYS A 45 47.65 -17.07 -109.08
CA CYS A 45 46.66 -17.84 -109.86
C CYS A 45 45.25 -17.20 -109.85
N ASP A 46 44.54 -17.29 -110.98
CA ASP A 46 43.30 -16.54 -111.27
C ASP A 46 42.08 -16.86 -110.36
N SER A 47 42.19 -17.84 -109.45
CA SER A 47 41.17 -18.22 -108.46
C SER A 47 41.54 -17.94 -107.00
N GLY A 48 42.81 -17.63 -106.68
CA GLY A 48 43.17 -16.96 -105.42
C GLY A 48 43.28 -17.79 -104.12
N LEU A 49 43.81 -19.02 -104.14
CA LEU A 49 44.33 -19.71 -102.91
C LEU A 49 45.64 -20.44 -103.24
N CYS A 50 46.10 -21.45 -102.48
CA CYS A 50 47.37 -22.17 -102.60
C CYS A 50 47.32 -23.66 -102.20
N LEU A 51 47.50 -24.61 -103.15
CA LEU A 51 47.87 -25.98 -102.83
C LEU A 51 49.36 -26.02 -102.48
N ALA A 52 49.67 -25.61 -101.25
CA ALA A 52 51.02 -25.31 -100.79
C ALA A 52 52.01 -26.49 -100.90
N ASP A 53 51.51 -27.72 -100.79
CA ASP A 53 52.34 -28.94 -100.86
C ASP A 53 52.68 -29.36 -102.31
N THR A 54 51.90 -28.93 -103.31
CA THR A 54 52.05 -29.39 -104.72
C THR A 54 52.34 -28.28 -105.73
N GLN A 55 52.05 -27.02 -105.41
CA GLN A 55 52.27 -25.83 -106.27
C GLN A 55 51.50 -25.86 -107.62
N VAL A 56 50.31 -26.47 -107.66
CA VAL A 56 49.53 -26.72 -108.90
C VAL A 56 48.17 -26.02 -108.89
N CYS A 57 47.88 -25.22 -109.93
CA CYS A 57 46.76 -24.28 -110.05
C CYS A 57 45.35 -24.92 -110.21
N ALA A 58 44.96 -25.83 -109.32
CA ALA A 58 43.70 -26.56 -109.34
C ALA A 58 42.53 -25.74 -108.73
N ALA A 59 41.72 -25.12 -109.59
CA ALA A 59 40.36 -24.73 -109.20
C ALA A 59 39.55 -25.97 -108.78
N THR A 60 38.52 -25.80 -107.95
CA THR A 60 37.60 -26.90 -107.65
C THR A 60 36.62 -27.15 -108.79
N CYS A 61 36.11 -28.38 -108.82
CA CYS A 61 34.94 -28.79 -109.57
C CYS A 61 34.15 -29.78 -108.70
N GLU A 62 32.83 -29.70 -108.72
CA GLU A 62 31.99 -30.66 -107.98
C GLU A 62 31.95 -31.98 -108.75
N ASP A 63 31.30 -31.98 -109.92
CA ASP A 63 31.32 -33.11 -110.88
C ASP A 63 32.15 -32.84 -112.16
N THR A 64 32.29 -31.56 -112.56
CA THR A 64 32.80 -31.20 -113.89
C THR A 64 33.73 -29.99 -113.88
N CYS A 65 34.85 -30.13 -114.55
CA CYS A 65 35.95 -29.16 -114.62
C CYS A 65 36.02 -28.52 -116.00
N ASN A 66 36.77 -27.42 -116.15
CA ASN A 66 36.80 -26.65 -117.40
C ASN A 66 38.08 -26.91 -118.20
N GLY A 67 37.94 -27.48 -119.40
CA GLY A 67 39.05 -27.92 -120.25
C GLY A 67 39.25 -29.44 -120.23
N ASP A 68 40.43 -29.90 -120.64
CA ASP A 68 40.78 -31.34 -120.72
C ASP A 68 41.18 -31.93 -119.35
N LEU A 69 40.46 -31.53 -118.29
CA LEU A 69 40.68 -31.90 -116.90
C LEU A 69 39.49 -32.72 -116.36
N VAL A 70 39.80 -33.79 -115.64
CA VAL A 70 38.89 -34.68 -114.94
C VAL A 70 38.67 -34.15 -113.53
N CYS A 71 37.45 -34.28 -112.99
CA CYS A 71 37.23 -34.07 -111.55
C CYS A 71 37.78 -35.28 -110.82
N THR A 72 38.76 -35.08 -109.96
CA THR A 72 39.28 -36.15 -109.10
C THR A 72 39.50 -35.56 -107.72
N GLU A 73 38.72 -36.05 -106.76
CA GLU A 73 38.58 -35.54 -105.39
C GLU A 73 38.37 -34.02 -105.31
N GLY A 74 37.43 -33.51 -106.13
CA GLY A 74 36.99 -32.12 -106.10
C GLY A 74 37.91 -31.13 -106.83
N HIS A 75 39.02 -31.59 -107.42
CA HIS A 75 40.01 -30.76 -108.08
C HIS A 75 40.12 -31.02 -109.59
N CYS A 76 40.42 -29.98 -110.37
CA CYS A 76 40.63 -30.07 -111.82
C CYS A 76 42.01 -30.69 -112.15
N LEU A 77 42.10 -32.00 -112.46
CA LEU A 77 43.36 -32.72 -112.71
C LEU A 77 43.41 -33.42 -114.10
N PRO A 78 44.58 -33.72 -114.70
CA PRO A 78 44.65 -34.33 -116.04
C PRO A 78 44.16 -35.79 -116.10
N SER A 79 43.84 -36.31 -117.30
CA SER A 79 43.21 -37.63 -117.47
C SER A 79 44.18 -38.83 -117.55
N ASP A 80 45.43 -38.60 -117.92
CA ASP A 80 46.53 -39.57 -117.95
C ASP A 80 47.52 -39.39 -116.79
N TYR A 81 47.25 -38.41 -115.92
CA TYR A 81 47.81 -38.31 -114.58
C TYR A 81 47.42 -39.56 -113.80
N CYS A 82 48.42 -40.25 -113.24
CA CYS A 82 48.27 -41.41 -112.38
C CYS A 82 49.55 -41.50 -111.54
N ASP A 83 49.65 -40.60 -110.57
CA ASP A 83 50.85 -40.42 -109.74
C ASP A 83 50.64 -41.07 -108.37
N GLU A 84 51.60 -41.91 -107.95
CA GLU A 84 51.46 -42.90 -106.88
C GLU A 84 50.10 -43.68 -106.87
N GLY A 85 49.50 -43.88 -108.05
CA GLY A 85 48.23 -44.58 -108.25
C GLY A 85 46.98 -43.68 -108.17
N PHE A 86 47.13 -42.39 -107.88
CA PHE A 86 46.05 -41.42 -107.91
C PHE A 86 45.75 -40.99 -109.36
N GLY A 87 44.95 -41.80 -110.07
CA GLY A 87 44.53 -41.55 -111.45
C GLY A 87 43.96 -42.78 -112.23
N PRO A 88 43.55 -42.62 -113.52
CA PRO A 88 42.51 -43.49 -114.11
C PRO A 88 42.95 -44.83 -114.81
N GLY A 89 43.11 -45.91 -114.03
CA GLY A 89 42.76 -47.28 -114.49
C GLY A 89 43.83 -48.15 -115.17
N CYS A 90 43.52 -49.45 -115.37
CA CYS A 90 44.40 -50.50 -115.91
C CYS A 90 43.62 -51.77 -116.37
N ALA A 91 44.30 -52.94 -116.43
CA ALA A 91 43.81 -54.33 -116.52
C ALA A 91 43.21 -54.86 -117.86
N PRO A 92 43.95 -55.72 -118.59
CA PRO A 92 43.42 -56.63 -119.64
C PRO A 92 43.28 -58.09 -119.14
N ALA A 93 42.77 -59.00 -119.98
CA ALA A 93 42.70 -60.45 -119.71
C ALA A 93 42.89 -61.31 -120.99
N THR A 94 43.21 -62.60 -120.80
CA THR A 94 43.55 -63.58 -121.87
C THR A 94 42.84 -64.93 -121.63
N CYS A 95 43.08 -65.95 -122.47
CA CYS A 95 42.72 -67.36 -122.21
C CYS A 95 43.81 -68.07 -121.37
N GLU A 96 44.34 -67.36 -120.38
CA GLU A 96 45.45 -67.64 -119.46
C GLU A 96 45.13 -66.84 -118.16
N PRO A 97 45.67 -67.15 -116.97
CA PRO A 97 46.62 -68.24 -116.64
C PRO A 97 46.09 -69.65 -116.94
N GLY A 98 46.99 -70.63 -116.95
CA GLY A 98 46.66 -72.02 -117.29
C GLY A 98 45.87 -72.74 -116.19
N CYS A 99 45.72 -74.05 -116.37
CA CYS A 99 45.34 -74.94 -115.27
C CYS A 99 46.29 -74.80 -114.07
N HIS A 100 45.83 -75.21 -112.88
CA HIS A 100 46.68 -75.23 -111.68
C HIS A 100 48.02 -75.93 -111.95
N ALA A 101 49.09 -75.52 -111.26
CA ALA A 101 50.41 -76.14 -111.43
C ALA A 101 50.36 -77.66 -111.22
N ASP A 102 49.52 -78.08 -110.27
CA ASP A 102 49.26 -79.47 -109.92
C ASP A 102 48.03 -80.07 -110.62
N ALA A 103 47.65 -79.51 -111.77
CA ALA A 103 46.64 -80.05 -112.66
C ALA A 103 47.20 -80.37 -114.05
N THR A 104 46.78 -81.50 -114.61
CA THR A 104 47.01 -81.81 -116.02
C THR A 104 45.92 -81.17 -116.89
N CYS A 105 46.31 -80.29 -117.81
CA CYS A 105 45.38 -79.67 -118.76
C CYS A 105 44.84 -80.70 -119.77
N ASN A 106 43.52 -80.87 -119.79
CA ASN A 106 42.80 -81.73 -120.72
C ASN A 106 42.07 -80.89 -121.78
N LEU A 107 42.78 -80.59 -122.86
CA LEU A 107 42.24 -79.89 -124.04
C LEU A 107 41.25 -80.72 -124.87
N GLU A 108 41.03 -82.01 -124.52
CA GLU A 108 40.13 -82.93 -125.24
C GLU A 108 38.92 -83.38 -124.39
N ALA A 109 38.60 -82.69 -123.28
CA ALA A 109 37.41 -82.99 -122.49
C ALA A 109 36.11 -82.66 -123.25
N GLU A 110 35.05 -83.46 -123.06
CA GLU A 110 33.78 -83.38 -123.82
C GLU A 110 32.95 -82.08 -123.55
N GLY A 111 33.45 -81.15 -122.72
CA GLY A 111 32.81 -79.87 -122.38
C GLY A 111 33.59 -78.61 -122.74
N GLY A 112 34.83 -78.71 -123.24
CA GLY A 112 35.73 -77.57 -123.47
C GLY A 112 37.11 -77.78 -122.82
N PRO A 113 38.03 -76.80 -122.88
CA PRO A 113 39.30 -76.87 -122.17
C PRO A 113 39.05 -77.03 -120.67
N SER A 114 39.40 -78.17 -120.11
CA SER A 114 39.27 -78.44 -118.68
C SER A 114 40.60 -78.89 -118.10
N CYS A 115 40.66 -78.98 -116.78
CA CYS A 115 41.83 -79.37 -116.04
C CYS A 115 41.48 -80.59 -115.16
N ALA A 116 42.47 -81.25 -114.56
CA ALA A 116 42.25 -82.34 -113.62
C ALA A 116 43.45 -82.51 -112.67
N CYS A 117 43.20 -82.62 -111.37
CA CYS A 117 44.25 -82.64 -110.35
C CYS A 117 45.16 -83.88 -110.39
N ASN A 118 46.43 -83.66 -110.05
CA ASN A 118 47.45 -84.69 -109.90
C ASN A 118 47.30 -85.43 -108.55
N PRO A 119 47.80 -86.67 -108.41
CA PRO A 119 47.68 -87.42 -107.15
C PRO A 119 48.39 -86.73 -105.98
N GLY A 120 47.63 -86.44 -104.91
CA GLY A 120 48.07 -85.63 -103.75
C GLY A 120 47.19 -84.40 -103.52
N PHE A 121 46.38 -84.04 -104.51
CA PHE A 121 45.52 -82.86 -104.52
C PHE A 121 44.06 -83.27 -104.80
N GLU A 122 43.10 -82.51 -104.27
CA GLU A 122 41.68 -82.55 -104.66
C GLU A 122 41.21 -81.19 -105.18
N GLY A 123 40.12 -81.15 -105.94
CA GLY A 123 39.66 -79.93 -106.61
C GLY A 123 39.00 -80.20 -107.97
N ASP A 124 38.79 -79.13 -108.74
CA ASP A 124 38.16 -79.19 -110.07
C ASP A 124 39.16 -79.17 -111.24
N GLY A 125 40.44 -78.86 -110.96
CA GLY A 125 41.52 -78.77 -111.93
C GLY A 125 41.98 -77.33 -112.24
N LEU A 126 41.08 -76.35 -112.17
CA LEU A 126 41.47 -74.93 -112.20
C LEU A 126 41.96 -74.53 -110.81
N ASP A 127 41.23 -75.00 -109.79
CA ASP A 127 41.74 -75.16 -108.44
C ASP A 127 42.10 -76.63 -108.18
N CYS A 128 43.27 -76.85 -107.59
CA CYS A 128 43.69 -78.12 -107.03
C CYS A 128 44.36 -77.84 -105.70
N THR A 129 43.55 -77.85 -104.64
CA THR A 129 44.02 -77.75 -103.27
C THR A 129 44.77 -79.03 -102.89
N ILE A 130 45.96 -78.88 -102.35
CA ILE A 130 46.69 -80.00 -101.76
C ILE A 130 45.92 -80.52 -100.53
N VAL A 131 46.04 -81.79 -100.19
CA VAL A 131 45.41 -82.31 -98.97
C VAL A 131 46.29 -81.93 -97.77
N GLU A 132 46.06 -80.75 -97.21
CA GLU A 132 46.87 -80.14 -96.13
C GLU A 132 46.16 -79.98 -94.79
N ASP A 133 46.96 -79.93 -93.73
CA ASP A 133 46.55 -79.92 -92.33
C ASP A 133 46.57 -78.50 -91.74
N ASN A 134 45.56 -78.14 -90.93
CA ASN A 134 45.46 -76.81 -90.31
C ASN A 134 46.39 -76.70 -89.07
N PRO A 135 47.29 -75.70 -88.99
CA PRO A 135 48.30 -75.60 -87.94
C PRO A 135 47.75 -75.26 -86.54
N CYS A 136 46.60 -74.60 -86.39
CA CYS A 136 46.02 -74.38 -85.05
C CYS A 136 45.46 -75.70 -84.44
N LEU A 137 45.31 -76.79 -85.22
CA LEU A 137 44.77 -78.06 -84.73
C LEU A 137 45.81 -78.98 -84.06
N GLU A 138 47.11 -78.71 -84.19
CA GLU A 138 48.17 -79.30 -83.36
C GLU A 138 48.89 -78.20 -82.56
N ASP A 139 49.15 -78.45 -81.27
CA ASP A 139 49.86 -77.56 -80.33
C ASP A 139 49.39 -76.08 -80.33
N ASN A 140 48.10 -75.83 -80.61
CA ASN A 140 47.49 -74.50 -80.70
C ASN A 140 48.28 -73.56 -81.63
N GLY A 141 48.83 -74.07 -82.74
CA GLY A 141 49.65 -73.30 -83.69
C GLY A 141 50.96 -72.75 -83.12
N GLY A 142 51.38 -73.21 -81.94
CA GLY A 142 52.48 -72.64 -81.17
C GLY A 142 52.13 -71.40 -80.34
N CYS A 143 50.85 -71.02 -80.24
CA CYS A 143 50.40 -69.83 -79.51
C CYS A 143 50.50 -69.94 -77.97
N GLY A 144 50.71 -71.14 -77.43
CA GLY A 144 50.69 -71.41 -76.00
C GLY A 144 49.33 -71.94 -75.52
N ASP A 145 49.06 -71.78 -74.22
CA ASP A 145 47.92 -72.42 -73.55
C ASP A 145 46.56 -71.89 -74.07
N PRO A 146 45.69 -72.74 -74.66
CA PRO A 146 44.42 -72.31 -75.24
C PRO A 146 43.38 -71.82 -74.20
N GLU A 147 43.57 -72.03 -72.90
CA GLU A 147 42.72 -71.40 -71.87
C GLU A 147 43.13 -69.93 -71.61
N LEU A 148 44.28 -69.47 -72.11
CA LEU A 148 44.83 -68.13 -71.89
C LEU A 148 45.10 -67.35 -73.20
N VAL A 149 45.29 -68.05 -74.32
CA VAL A 149 45.67 -67.49 -75.63
C VAL A 149 44.92 -68.18 -76.78
N GLN A 150 44.10 -67.43 -77.52
CA GLN A 150 43.41 -67.93 -78.72
C GLN A 150 44.36 -67.99 -79.93
N CYS A 151 44.31 -69.10 -80.69
CA CYS A 151 44.95 -69.26 -82.00
C CYS A 151 43.91 -69.09 -83.11
N ASP A 152 44.15 -68.16 -84.03
CA ASP A 152 43.40 -68.02 -85.28
C ASP A 152 44.34 -68.35 -86.46
N ALA A 153 43.88 -69.21 -87.38
CA ALA A 153 44.64 -69.58 -88.58
C ALA A 153 44.31 -68.63 -89.74
N ILE A 154 45.33 -68.05 -90.36
CA ILE A 154 45.24 -67.04 -91.42
C ILE A 154 46.16 -67.40 -92.60
N GLU A 155 45.80 -66.98 -93.81
CA GLU A 155 46.52 -67.32 -95.05
C GLU A 155 47.79 -66.47 -95.23
N ASP A 156 48.95 -67.10 -95.43
CA ASP A 156 50.24 -66.44 -95.66
C ASP A 156 50.51 -66.27 -97.17
N GLY A 157 49.99 -65.17 -97.72
CA GLY A 157 50.32 -64.68 -99.06
C GLY A 157 49.77 -65.51 -100.24
N GLU A 158 50.25 -65.20 -101.45
CA GLU A 158 49.78 -65.80 -102.72
C GLU A 158 50.33 -67.24 -102.95
N GLY A 159 50.31 -68.06 -101.89
CA GLY A 159 50.65 -69.49 -101.90
C GLY A 159 49.62 -70.40 -101.24
N GLY A 160 48.72 -69.86 -100.39
CA GLY A 160 47.63 -70.62 -99.76
C GLY A 160 48.00 -71.44 -98.52
N GLU A 161 49.24 -71.37 -98.06
CA GLU A 161 49.69 -72.04 -96.83
C GLU A 161 49.16 -71.27 -95.58
N LEU A 162 48.62 -71.99 -94.59
CA LEU A 162 48.06 -71.38 -93.37
C LEU A 162 49.14 -71.14 -92.31
N ALA A 163 49.07 -69.98 -91.64
CA ALA A 163 49.90 -69.60 -90.50
C ALA A 163 49.05 -69.26 -89.27
N ALA A 164 49.64 -69.36 -88.07
CA ALA A 164 48.95 -69.16 -86.79
C ALA A 164 49.17 -67.74 -86.21
N GLN A 165 48.12 -67.12 -85.68
CA GLN A 165 48.13 -65.83 -84.99
C GLN A 165 47.50 -65.92 -83.58
N CYS A 166 48.05 -65.20 -82.60
CA CYS A 166 47.80 -65.43 -81.17
C CYS A 166 47.32 -64.18 -80.40
N THR A 167 46.29 -64.28 -79.54
CA THR A 167 45.81 -63.15 -78.69
C THR A 167 45.31 -63.57 -77.28
N THR A 168 45.42 -62.68 -76.28
CA THR A 168 45.18 -62.95 -74.84
C THR A 168 43.85 -62.40 -74.27
N ILE A 169 43.29 -63.06 -73.25
CA ILE A 169 41.96 -62.81 -72.66
C ILE A 169 42.01 -61.94 -71.37
N ASN A 170 40.92 -61.23 -71.02
CA ASN A 170 40.76 -60.38 -69.82
C ASN A 170 39.69 -60.95 -68.85
N PRO A 171 40.04 -61.30 -67.59
CA PRO A 171 39.13 -62.01 -66.68
C PRO A 171 38.02 -61.16 -66.02
N CYS A 172 38.22 -59.87 -65.68
CA CYS A 172 37.17 -59.10 -64.97
C CYS A 172 35.90 -58.84 -65.81
N LEU A 173 35.91 -59.16 -67.11
CA LEU A 173 34.76 -58.93 -68.01
C LEU A 173 33.74 -60.07 -68.01
N GLU A 174 34.08 -61.23 -67.44
CA GLU A 174 33.13 -62.33 -67.17
C GLU A 174 33.14 -62.65 -65.66
N ASP A 175 31.96 -62.98 -65.11
CA ASP A 175 31.73 -63.34 -63.70
C ASP A 175 32.44 -62.46 -62.65
N ASN A 176 32.59 -61.16 -62.93
CA ASN A 176 33.31 -60.19 -62.09
C ASN A 176 34.73 -60.69 -61.71
N GLY A 177 35.41 -61.40 -62.62
CA GLY A 177 36.72 -62.02 -62.40
C GLY A 177 36.78 -63.04 -61.24
N GLY A 178 35.63 -63.58 -60.82
CA GLY A 178 35.50 -64.45 -59.66
C GLY A 178 35.39 -63.73 -58.32
N CYS A 179 35.28 -62.39 -58.30
CA CYS A 179 35.18 -61.60 -57.07
C CYS A 179 33.83 -61.70 -56.33
N GLY A 180 32.86 -62.45 -56.87
CA GLY A 180 31.50 -62.53 -56.34
C GLY A 180 30.59 -61.42 -56.88
N ASP A 181 29.44 -61.22 -56.24
CA ASP A 181 28.40 -60.31 -56.72
C ASP A 181 28.90 -58.84 -56.72
N ALA A 182 28.82 -58.22 -57.90
CA ALA A 182 29.27 -56.85 -58.16
C ALA A 182 28.50 -55.77 -57.36
N ALA A 183 27.38 -56.11 -56.71
CA ALA A 183 26.71 -55.23 -55.76
C ALA A 183 27.47 -55.08 -54.43
N PHE A 184 28.34 -56.03 -54.08
CA PHE A 184 29.06 -56.06 -52.80
C PHE A 184 30.59 -56.09 -52.95
N PHE A 185 31.12 -56.53 -54.11
CA PHE A 185 32.55 -56.69 -54.35
C PHE A 185 32.99 -56.18 -55.73
N ALA A 186 34.07 -55.39 -55.79
CA ALA A 186 34.61 -54.83 -57.03
C ALA A 186 35.83 -55.62 -57.55
N CYS A 187 35.84 -55.95 -58.85
CA CYS A 187 36.98 -56.56 -59.55
C CYS A 187 37.91 -55.52 -60.17
N THR A 188 39.22 -55.70 -60.00
CA THR A 188 40.26 -54.94 -60.68
C THR A 188 41.19 -55.89 -61.42
N ASN A 189 41.31 -55.76 -62.76
CA ASN A 189 42.30 -56.51 -63.53
C ASN A 189 43.67 -55.85 -63.35
N THR A 190 44.63 -56.62 -62.83
CA THR A 190 45.99 -56.15 -62.51
C THR A 190 47.08 -56.84 -63.33
N ALA A 191 46.84 -58.03 -63.89
CA ALA A 191 47.80 -58.76 -64.71
C ALA A 191 47.12 -59.79 -65.65
N VAL A 192 47.92 -60.43 -66.53
CA VAL A 192 47.44 -61.42 -67.51
C VAL A 192 46.83 -62.63 -66.79
N GLY A 193 45.50 -62.76 -66.85
CA GLY A 193 44.75 -63.84 -66.20
C GLY A 193 44.51 -63.65 -64.69
N GLU A 194 44.82 -62.48 -64.11
CA GLU A 194 44.67 -62.22 -62.67
C GLU A 194 43.68 -61.09 -62.38
N ALA A 195 42.96 -61.23 -61.25
CA ALA A 195 41.95 -60.30 -60.76
C ALA A 195 42.13 -60.06 -59.25
N GLU A 196 41.93 -58.82 -58.81
CA GLU A 196 42.00 -58.39 -57.41
C GLU A 196 40.63 -57.86 -56.95
N CYS A 197 40.20 -58.27 -55.75
CA CYS A 197 38.82 -58.11 -55.27
C CYS A 197 38.77 -57.31 -53.97
N SER A 198 37.81 -56.38 -53.84
CA SER A 198 37.59 -55.60 -52.61
C SER A 198 36.10 -55.43 -52.28
N ALA A 199 35.74 -55.51 -50.99
CA ALA A 199 34.38 -55.27 -50.52
C ALA A 199 33.98 -53.78 -50.59
N ILE A 200 32.70 -53.51 -50.80
CA ILE A 200 32.12 -52.17 -50.87
C ILE A 200 31.53 -51.81 -49.48
N ASP A 201 31.89 -50.63 -48.96
CA ASP A 201 31.36 -50.11 -47.69
C ASP A 201 29.97 -49.47 -47.90
N PRO A 202 28.90 -49.99 -47.24
CA PRO A 202 27.55 -49.46 -47.38
C PRO A 202 27.35 -48.11 -46.68
N CYS A 203 28.05 -47.81 -45.58
CA CYS A 203 27.84 -46.56 -44.84
C CYS A 203 28.29 -45.33 -45.65
N LEU A 204 29.22 -45.50 -46.60
CA LEU A 204 29.64 -44.43 -47.52
C LEU A 204 28.56 -43.99 -48.53
N THR A 205 27.45 -44.73 -48.66
CA THR A 205 26.33 -44.40 -49.56
C THR A 205 25.01 -44.39 -48.78
N ASP A 206 24.30 -43.25 -48.78
CA ASP A 206 23.00 -43.09 -48.11
C ASP A 206 22.99 -43.50 -46.63
N ASN A 207 24.12 -43.32 -45.93
CA ASN A 207 24.33 -43.72 -44.53
C ASN A 207 23.97 -45.20 -44.28
N GLY A 208 24.24 -46.09 -45.25
CA GLY A 208 23.90 -47.51 -45.18
C GLY A 208 22.39 -47.81 -45.12
N GLY A 209 21.53 -46.83 -45.38
CA GLY A 209 20.09 -46.90 -45.16
C GLY A 209 19.64 -46.63 -43.72
N CYS A 210 20.55 -46.21 -42.83
CA CYS A 210 20.24 -45.93 -41.42
C CYS A 210 19.42 -44.65 -41.17
N GLY A 211 19.11 -43.86 -42.20
CA GLY A 211 18.47 -42.55 -42.09
C GLY A 211 19.48 -41.41 -42.00
N VAL A 212 19.04 -40.22 -41.61
CA VAL A 212 19.89 -39.02 -41.64
C VAL A 212 21.05 -39.10 -40.61
N PRO A 213 22.31 -38.82 -40.99
CA PRO A 213 23.47 -38.91 -40.09
C PRO A 213 23.44 -38.01 -38.85
N GLU A 214 22.51 -37.06 -38.79
CA GLU A 214 22.33 -36.12 -37.67
C GLU A 214 21.61 -36.77 -36.47
N TYR A 215 20.85 -37.86 -36.70
CA TYR A 215 20.12 -38.59 -35.66
C TYR A 215 20.49 -40.08 -35.59
N PHE A 216 21.10 -40.64 -36.64
CA PHE A 216 21.39 -42.08 -36.75
C PHE A 216 22.83 -42.34 -37.21
N GLN A 217 23.59 -43.08 -36.41
CA GLN A 217 24.93 -43.55 -36.74
C GLN A 217 24.85 -44.87 -37.52
N CYS A 218 25.59 -44.96 -38.64
CA CYS A 218 25.85 -46.17 -39.40
C CYS A 218 27.26 -46.68 -39.07
N ASP A 219 27.36 -47.90 -38.54
CA ASP A 219 28.64 -48.62 -38.39
C ASP A 219 28.70 -49.76 -39.41
N ALA A 220 29.71 -49.75 -40.29
CA ALA A 220 29.91 -50.80 -41.29
C ALA A 220 30.67 -51.98 -40.67
N LEU A 221 30.01 -53.14 -40.58
CA LEU A 221 30.55 -54.34 -39.95
C LEU A 221 30.64 -55.50 -40.96
N GLU A 222 31.71 -56.31 -40.86
CA GLU A 222 31.84 -57.54 -41.64
C GLU A 222 30.76 -58.54 -41.21
N ASP A 223 30.01 -59.06 -42.19
CA ASP A 223 29.06 -60.14 -41.95
C ASP A 223 29.79 -61.45 -41.57
N ALA A 224 29.11 -62.31 -40.81
CA ALA A 224 29.73 -63.51 -40.25
C ALA A 224 29.96 -64.65 -41.27
N GLU A 225 29.38 -64.61 -42.47
CA GLU A 225 29.27 -65.76 -43.38
C GLU A 225 29.63 -65.48 -44.85
N GLY A 226 29.90 -64.23 -45.26
CA GLY A 226 30.30 -63.85 -46.63
C GLY A 226 31.54 -62.96 -46.77
N GLY A 227 31.93 -62.21 -45.73
CA GLY A 227 32.97 -61.17 -45.82
C GLY A 227 32.52 -59.90 -46.57
N HIS A 228 31.21 -59.66 -46.63
CA HIS A 228 30.66 -58.38 -47.12
C HIS A 228 30.36 -57.44 -45.95
N LEU A 229 30.38 -56.14 -46.19
CA LEU A 229 30.06 -55.14 -45.17
C LEU A 229 28.55 -54.90 -45.13
N VAL A 230 27.99 -54.84 -43.92
CA VAL A 230 26.58 -54.55 -43.64
C VAL A 230 26.51 -53.38 -42.65
N ALA A 231 25.51 -52.52 -42.83
CA ALA A 231 25.27 -51.39 -41.93
C ALA A 231 24.52 -51.85 -40.67
N GLU A 232 25.09 -51.60 -39.49
CA GLU A 232 24.35 -51.58 -38.22
C GLU A 232 23.99 -50.13 -37.86
N CYS A 233 22.73 -49.91 -37.48
CA CYS A 233 22.17 -48.57 -37.26
C CYS A 233 21.85 -48.34 -35.79
N SER A 234 22.32 -47.23 -35.22
CA SER A 234 22.01 -46.82 -33.84
C SER A 234 21.54 -45.37 -33.76
N VAL A 235 20.69 -45.06 -32.77
CA VAL A 235 20.18 -43.71 -32.53
C VAL A 235 21.21 -42.93 -31.71
N ILE A 236 21.48 -41.69 -32.11
CA ILE A 236 22.37 -40.78 -31.39
C ILE A 236 21.58 -40.13 -30.25
N ASP A 237 22.07 -40.26 -29.01
CA ASP A 237 21.54 -39.53 -27.85
C ASP A 237 22.17 -38.13 -27.80
N PRO A 238 21.39 -37.04 -28.04
CA PRO A 238 21.93 -35.69 -28.08
C PRO A 238 22.41 -35.20 -26.71
N CYS A 239 21.84 -35.69 -25.59
CA CYS A 239 22.22 -35.23 -24.26
C CYS A 239 23.63 -35.68 -23.87
N LEU A 240 24.16 -36.76 -24.47
CA LEU A 240 25.55 -37.19 -24.26
C LEU A 240 26.59 -36.27 -24.94
N SER A 241 26.19 -35.41 -25.88
CA SER A 241 27.04 -34.43 -26.55
C SER A 241 26.66 -33.00 -26.16
N GLU A 242 27.59 -32.27 -25.52
CA GLU A 242 27.39 -30.86 -25.09
C GLU A 242 26.06 -30.61 -24.34
N ASN A 243 25.59 -31.59 -23.56
CA ASN A 243 24.32 -31.55 -22.81
C ASN A 243 23.11 -31.25 -23.73
N GLY A 244 23.10 -31.79 -24.96
CA GLY A 244 22.06 -31.53 -25.96
C GLY A 244 21.94 -30.08 -26.42
N GLY A 245 22.93 -29.23 -26.11
CA GLY A 245 22.86 -27.79 -26.29
C GLY A 245 22.15 -27.04 -25.16
N CYS A 246 21.69 -27.74 -24.10
CA CYS A 246 20.99 -27.13 -22.96
C CYS A 246 21.87 -26.27 -22.05
N GLY A 247 23.19 -26.20 -22.29
CA GLY A 247 24.12 -25.42 -21.48
C GLY A 247 24.79 -26.24 -20.37
N VAL A 248 25.21 -25.57 -19.30
CA VAL A 248 26.03 -26.19 -18.25
C VAL A 248 25.21 -27.20 -17.43
N PRO A 249 25.62 -28.48 -17.32
CA PRO A 249 24.87 -29.52 -16.58
C PRO A 249 24.66 -29.27 -15.07
N GLU A 250 25.39 -28.32 -14.50
CA GLU A 250 25.23 -27.88 -13.11
C GLU A 250 24.01 -26.97 -12.91
N TYR A 251 23.45 -26.45 -14.01
CA TYR A 251 22.39 -25.44 -14.05
C TYR A 251 21.18 -25.84 -14.91
N PHE A 252 21.39 -26.70 -15.92
CA PHE A 252 20.38 -27.14 -16.87
C PHE A 252 20.42 -28.65 -17.09
N GLN A 253 19.27 -29.30 -16.94
CA GLN A 253 19.07 -30.72 -17.25
C GLN A 253 18.66 -30.87 -18.71
N CYS A 254 19.29 -31.82 -19.41
CA CYS A 254 18.89 -32.31 -20.72
C CYS A 254 18.19 -33.65 -20.54
N ASP A 255 16.94 -33.76 -20.99
CA ASP A 255 16.21 -35.02 -21.08
C ASP A 255 16.06 -35.41 -22.56
N ALA A 256 16.53 -36.61 -22.92
CA ALA A 256 16.44 -37.12 -24.29
C ALA A 256 15.05 -37.73 -24.54
N ILE A 257 14.28 -37.13 -25.45
CA ILE A 257 12.90 -37.51 -25.77
C ILE A 257 12.78 -38.06 -27.19
N GLU A 258 11.95 -39.08 -27.39
CA GLU A 258 11.67 -39.65 -28.72
C GLU A 258 10.91 -38.64 -29.59
N ASP A 259 11.48 -38.28 -30.75
CA ASP A 259 10.77 -37.48 -31.75
C ASP A 259 9.87 -38.37 -32.61
N ILE A 260 8.58 -38.02 -32.61
CA ILE A 260 7.51 -38.74 -33.30
C ILE A 260 7.58 -38.54 -34.83
N GLU A 261 8.24 -37.50 -35.33
CA GLU A 261 8.36 -37.25 -36.77
C GLU A 261 9.63 -37.85 -37.41
N SER A 262 10.80 -37.77 -36.75
CA SER A 262 12.06 -38.36 -37.26
C SER A 262 12.36 -39.78 -36.77
N GLY A 263 11.81 -40.19 -35.62
CA GLY A 263 12.18 -41.44 -34.94
C GLY A 263 13.56 -41.40 -34.24
N GLY A 264 14.20 -40.23 -34.18
CA GLY A 264 15.42 -39.99 -33.42
C GLY A 264 15.15 -39.52 -31.98
N LEU A 265 16.19 -39.07 -31.30
CA LEU A 265 16.09 -38.40 -29.99
C LEU A 265 16.31 -36.89 -30.14
N LEU A 266 15.50 -36.09 -29.46
CA LEU A 266 15.69 -34.65 -29.28
C LEU A 266 16.01 -34.33 -27.82
N ALA A 267 16.73 -33.22 -27.61
CA ALA A 267 17.02 -32.69 -26.28
C ALA A 267 15.91 -31.74 -25.82
N GLU A 268 15.24 -32.08 -24.71
CA GLU A 268 14.40 -31.14 -23.97
C GLU A 268 15.20 -30.55 -22.80
N CYS A 269 15.22 -29.22 -22.69
CA CYS A 269 16.07 -28.49 -21.75
C CYS A 269 15.23 -27.86 -20.63
N SER A 270 15.60 -28.13 -19.37
CA SER A 270 14.98 -27.50 -18.19
C SER A 270 16.02 -26.93 -17.24
N ALA A 271 15.70 -25.81 -16.59
CA ALA A 271 16.56 -25.22 -15.56
C ALA A 271 16.42 -26.02 -14.24
N ILE A 272 17.53 -26.29 -13.58
CA ILE A 272 17.55 -27.01 -12.30
C ILE A 272 17.16 -26.04 -11.18
N ASP A 273 16.07 -26.34 -10.47
CA ASP A 273 15.64 -25.58 -9.28
C ASP A 273 16.60 -25.84 -8.09
N PRO A 274 17.34 -24.82 -7.61
CA PRO A 274 18.29 -24.99 -6.51
C PRO A 274 17.60 -25.19 -5.16
N CYS A 275 16.37 -24.69 -4.96
CA CYS A 275 15.67 -24.77 -3.69
C CYS A 275 15.25 -26.22 -3.34
N LEU A 276 15.13 -27.10 -4.34
CA LEU A 276 14.87 -28.53 -4.14
C LEU A 276 16.03 -29.29 -3.47
N SER A 277 17.22 -28.70 -3.37
CA SER A 277 18.41 -29.30 -2.77
C SER A 277 18.99 -28.42 -1.67
N ASP A 278 19.06 -28.93 -0.44
CA ASP A 278 19.56 -28.22 0.76
C ASP A 278 18.97 -26.81 0.95
N ASN A 279 17.70 -26.62 0.55
CA ASN A 279 17.00 -25.33 0.58
C ASN A 279 17.76 -24.22 -0.17
N GLY A 280 18.43 -24.54 -1.29
CA GLY A 280 19.28 -23.61 -2.04
C GLY A 280 20.52 -23.10 -1.27
N GLY A 281 20.85 -23.70 -0.13
CA GLY A 281 21.84 -23.20 0.81
C GLY A 281 21.32 -22.12 1.78
N CYS A 282 20.02 -21.79 1.75
CA CYS A 282 19.41 -20.79 2.62
C CYS A 282 19.30 -21.21 4.09
N GLY A 283 19.60 -22.46 4.43
CA GLY A 283 19.55 -22.99 5.80
C GLY A 283 18.23 -23.71 6.11
N VAL A 284 17.87 -23.79 7.39
CA VAL A 284 16.75 -24.63 7.86
C VAL A 284 15.40 -24.12 7.31
N PRO A 285 14.61 -24.92 6.58
CA PRO A 285 13.33 -24.50 5.99
C PRO A 285 12.24 -24.06 6.99
N GLU A 286 12.45 -24.33 8.29
CA GLU A 286 11.58 -23.84 9.37
C GLU A 286 11.79 -22.35 9.68
N TYR A 287 12.91 -21.77 9.21
CA TYR A 287 13.36 -20.41 9.53
C TYR A 287 13.72 -19.57 8.31
N PHE A 288 14.01 -20.20 7.16
CA PHE A 288 14.44 -19.53 5.93
C PHE A 288 13.70 -20.09 4.71
N GLN A 289 13.12 -19.20 3.91
CA GLN A 289 12.52 -19.50 2.62
C GLN A 289 13.59 -19.35 1.53
N CYS A 290 13.61 -20.31 0.61
CA CYS A 290 14.33 -20.24 -0.66
C CYS A 290 13.32 -20.02 -1.78
N ASP A 291 13.48 -18.94 -2.53
CA ASP A 291 12.74 -18.69 -3.77
C ASP A 291 13.68 -18.86 -4.96
N ALA A 292 13.33 -19.74 -5.91
CA ALA A 292 14.09 -19.97 -7.12
C ALA A 292 13.72 -18.91 -8.17
N ILE A 293 14.64 -17.98 -8.44
CA ILE A 293 14.44 -16.87 -9.37
C ILE A 293 15.33 -17.00 -10.60
N GLU A 294 14.83 -16.63 -11.78
CA GLU A 294 15.67 -16.50 -12.98
C GLU A 294 16.71 -15.39 -12.78
N ASP A 295 17.98 -15.70 -13.05
CA ASP A 295 19.03 -14.69 -13.03
C ASP A 295 18.85 -13.64 -14.16
N ALA A 296 19.47 -12.47 -13.97
CA ALA A 296 19.28 -11.34 -14.88
C ALA A 296 19.98 -11.50 -16.25
N GLU A 297 20.75 -12.57 -16.47
CA GLU A 297 21.77 -12.64 -17.53
C GLU A 297 21.77 -13.93 -18.36
N GLY A 298 21.03 -14.98 -17.97
CA GLY A 298 21.08 -16.29 -18.65
C GLY A 298 19.99 -17.33 -18.37
N GLY A 299 18.91 -17.03 -17.64
CA GLY A 299 17.77 -17.96 -17.49
C GLY A 299 18.05 -19.21 -16.64
N HIS A 300 19.13 -19.17 -15.86
CA HIS A 300 19.40 -20.13 -14.79
C HIS A 300 18.67 -19.71 -13.51
N LEU A 301 18.18 -20.69 -12.75
CA LEU A 301 17.51 -20.45 -11.46
C LEU A 301 18.54 -20.34 -10.33
N VAL A 302 18.59 -19.18 -9.68
CA VAL A 302 19.37 -18.95 -8.45
C VAL A 302 18.48 -18.90 -7.22
N ALA A 303 19.02 -19.30 -6.07
CA ALA A 303 18.33 -19.26 -4.79
C ALA A 303 18.38 -17.84 -4.18
N GLU A 304 17.24 -17.18 -4.05
CA GLU A 304 17.09 -16.00 -3.19
C GLU A 304 16.63 -16.45 -1.80
N CYS A 305 17.39 -16.08 -0.77
CA CYS A 305 17.17 -16.51 0.61
C CYS A 305 16.54 -15.38 1.43
N SER A 306 15.39 -15.64 2.05
CA SER A 306 14.74 -14.73 2.99
C SER A 306 14.47 -15.41 4.34
N ALA A 307 14.55 -14.64 5.44
CA ALA A 307 14.14 -15.13 6.74
C ALA A 307 12.60 -15.15 6.82
N ILE A 308 12.04 -16.24 7.33
CA ILE A 308 10.59 -16.38 7.49
C ILE A 308 10.14 -15.49 8.65
N ASP A 309 9.25 -14.54 8.38
CA ASP A 309 8.60 -13.71 9.40
C ASP A 309 7.62 -14.57 10.23
N PRO A 310 7.88 -14.79 11.53
CA PRO A 310 7.02 -15.61 12.39
C PRO A 310 5.66 -14.94 12.65
N CYS A 311 5.56 -13.61 12.61
CA CYS A 311 4.33 -12.88 12.90
C CYS A 311 3.25 -13.09 11.84
N LEU A 312 3.63 -13.46 10.62
CA LEU A 312 2.69 -13.81 9.54
C LEU A 312 1.90 -15.11 9.79
N THR A 313 2.35 -15.95 10.73
CA THR A 313 1.67 -17.23 11.07
C THR A 313 1.31 -17.27 12.56
N ASP A 314 0.02 -17.42 12.87
CA ASP A 314 -0.51 -17.49 14.25
C ASP A 314 -0.03 -16.33 15.16
N ASN A 315 0.19 -15.15 14.56
CA ASN A 315 0.73 -13.95 15.22
C ASN A 315 2.05 -14.25 15.99
N GLY A 316 2.93 -15.10 15.44
CA GLY A 316 4.17 -15.53 16.09
C GLY A 316 3.97 -16.34 17.38
N GLY A 317 2.76 -16.81 17.66
CA GLY A 317 2.37 -17.40 18.94
C GLY A 317 2.06 -16.36 20.03
N CYS A 318 2.03 -15.06 19.72
CA CYS A 318 1.74 -13.98 20.66
C CYS A 318 0.27 -13.92 21.12
N GLY A 319 -0.63 -14.66 20.46
CA GLY A 319 -2.06 -14.67 20.75
C GLY A 319 -2.87 -13.78 19.81
N ASP A 320 -4.03 -13.30 20.28
CA ASP A 320 -4.95 -12.53 19.44
C ASP A 320 -4.32 -11.21 18.95
N PRO A 321 -4.19 -10.98 17.61
CA PRO A 321 -3.57 -9.77 17.06
C PRO A 321 -4.39 -8.48 17.30
N LEU A 322 -5.61 -8.57 17.82
CA LEU A 322 -6.35 -7.41 18.32
C LEU A 322 -5.87 -6.95 19.72
N LEU A 323 -5.12 -7.80 20.43
CA LEU A 323 -4.74 -7.61 21.83
C LEU A 323 -3.21 -7.55 22.00
N VAL A 324 -2.44 -8.24 21.15
CA VAL A 324 -0.98 -8.35 21.23
C VAL A 324 -0.35 -8.14 19.86
N GLN A 325 0.53 -7.15 19.75
CA GLN A 325 1.37 -6.91 18.58
C GLN A 325 2.54 -7.91 18.59
N CYS A 326 2.79 -8.52 17.44
CA CYS A 326 3.98 -9.32 17.18
C CYS A 326 4.94 -8.48 16.33
N ASP A 327 6.14 -8.25 16.83
CA ASP A 327 7.24 -7.62 16.09
C ASP A 327 8.30 -8.68 15.76
N ALA A 328 8.60 -8.86 14.47
CA ALA A 328 9.64 -9.79 14.03
C ALA A 328 11.02 -9.16 14.19
N ILE A 329 11.83 -9.67 15.13
CA ILE A 329 13.16 -9.14 15.46
C ILE A 329 14.26 -10.15 15.14
N GLU A 330 15.43 -9.66 14.73
CA GLU A 330 16.62 -10.51 14.56
C GLU A 330 17.09 -11.08 15.92
N ASP A 331 17.42 -12.37 15.94
CA ASP A 331 17.98 -13.04 17.11
C ASP A 331 19.41 -12.57 17.44
N ALA A 332 19.81 -12.72 18.71
CA ALA A 332 21.12 -12.25 19.19
C ALA A 332 22.31 -12.99 18.55
N GLU A 333 22.05 -14.17 17.99
CA GLU A 333 22.99 -15.01 17.25
C GLU A 333 23.11 -14.60 15.76
N GLY A 334 22.16 -13.83 15.23
CA GLY A 334 22.30 -13.05 13.98
C GLY A 334 21.93 -13.81 12.71
N GLY A 335 20.66 -14.22 12.56
CA GLY A 335 20.12 -14.59 11.25
C GLY A 335 18.64 -14.99 11.21
N HIS A 336 18.02 -15.34 12.33
CA HIS A 336 16.62 -15.80 12.36
C HIS A 336 15.70 -14.73 12.99
N LEU A 337 14.52 -14.54 12.40
CA LEU A 337 13.48 -13.68 12.95
C LEU A 337 12.67 -14.39 14.03
N VAL A 338 12.69 -13.86 15.26
CA VAL A 338 11.87 -14.33 16.37
C VAL A 338 10.76 -13.32 16.69
N ALA A 339 9.63 -13.81 17.21
CA ALA A 339 8.49 -12.99 17.59
C ALA A 339 8.71 -12.32 18.97
N GLU A 340 8.80 -10.99 18.99
CA GLU A 340 8.65 -10.20 20.22
C GLU A 340 7.18 -9.81 20.40
N CYS A 341 6.57 -10.24 21.50
CA CYS A 341 5.15 -10.04 21.78
C CYS A 341 4.93 -8.84 22.70
N THR A 342 4.36 -7.75 22.19
CA THR A 342 4.06 -6.54 22.98
C THR A 342 2.54 -6.36 23.16
N THR A 343 2.09 -6.10 24.39
CA THR A 343 0.67 -5.94 24.70
C THR A 343 0.16 -4.60 24.17
N ILE A 344 -0.86 -4.62 23.31
CA ILE A 344 -1.48 -3.39 22.79
C ILE A 344 -2.18 -2.67 23.94
N ASN A 345 -1.84 -1.41 24.13
CA ASN A 345 -2.52 -0.49 25.04
C ASN A 345 -3.43 0.43 24.19
N PRO A 346 -4.73 0.11 24.03
CA PRO A 346 -5.64 0.90 23.19
C PRO A 346 -5.75 2.36 23.64
N CYS A 347 -5.50 2.69 24.91
CA CYS A 347 -5.57 4.07 25.38
C CYS A 347 -4.49 5.00 24.77
N LEU A 348 -3.50 4.46 24.06
CA LEU A 348 -2.49 5.26 23.35
C LEU A 348 -2.95 5.76 21.97
N GLU A 349 -3.96 5.14 21.36
CA GLU A 349 -4.54 5.56 20.08
C GLU A 349 -6.03 5.92 20.24
N ASP A 350 -6.45 7.06 19.71
CA ASP A 350 -7.82 7.58 19.78
C ASP A 350 -8.46 7.54 21.20
N ASN A 351 -7.64 7.68 22.24
CA ASN A 351 -8.04 7.54 23.65
C ASN A 351 -8.80 6.21 23.91
N GLY A 352 -8.41 5.11 23.27
CA GLY A 352 -9.09 3.81 23.34
C GLY A 352 -10.53 3.81 22.79
N GLY A 353 -10.90 4.79 21.99
CA GLY A 353 -12.29 5.02 21.55
C GLY A 353 -13.18 5.69 22.60
N CYS A 354 -12.62 6.15 23.73
CA CYS A 354 -13.39 6.77 24.81
C CYS A 354 -13.88 8.19 24.50
N GLY A 355 -13.55 8.75 23.34
CA GLY A 355 -13.87 10.13 22.97
C GLY A 355 -12.78 11.14 23.37
N ASP A 356 -13.11 12.42 23.29
CA ASP A 356 -12.16 13.52 23.47
C ASP A 356 -11.43 13.43 24.84
N PRO A 357 -10.08 13.29 24.87
CA PRO A 357 -9.31 13.18 26.11
C PRO A 357 -9.34 14.45 26.99
N ALA A 358 -9.94 15.55 26.53
CA ALA A 358 -10.28 16.69 27.38
C ALA A 358 -11.41 16.37 28.38
N PHE A 359 -12.32 15.43 28.05
CA PHE A 359 -13.51 15.10 28.85
C PHE A 359 -13.57 13.64 29.32
N PHE A 360 -12.86 12.73 28.65
CA PHE A 360 -12.90 11.29 28.93
C PHE A 360 -11.51 10.72 29.20
N THR A 361 -11.41 9.83 30.19
CA THR A 361 -10.18 9.11 30.51
C THR A 361 -10.29 7.65 30.09
N CYS A 362 -9.27 7.16 29.38
CA CYS A 362 -9.10 5.73 29.11
C CYS A 362 -8.10 5.13 30.11
N THR A 363 -8.50 4.07 30.81
CA THR A 363 -7.63 3.28 31.67
C THR A 363 -7.44 1.89 31.05
N ASN A 364 -6.18 1.54 30.74
CA ASN A 364 -5.85 0.21 30.24
C ASN A 364 -5.82 -0.79 31.40
N THR A 365 -6.91 -1.52 31.62
CA THR A 365 -7.08 -2.44 32.76
C THR A 365 -6.56 -3.84 32.49
N GLU A 366 -6.76 -4.35 31.27
CA GLU A 366 -6.23 -5.63 30.78
C GLU A 366 -5.68 -5.49 29.35
N VAL A 367 -5.10 -6.56 28.81
CA VAL A 367 -4.43 -6.56 27.49
C VAL A 367 -5.46 -6.28 26.38
N GLY A 368 -5.27 -5.20 25.62
CA GLY A 368 -6.23 -4.77 24.59
C GLY A 368 -7.55 -4.21 25.13
N VAL A 369 -7.67 -3.91 26.43
CA VAL A 369 -8.91 -3.42 27.06
C VAL A 369 -8.72 -2.03 27.66
N GLY A 370 -9.32 -1.03 27.01
CA GLY A 370 -9.47 0.32 27.54
C GLY A 370 -10.83 0.48 28.23
N GLU A 371 -10.84 0.80 29.51
CA GLU A 371 -12.05 1.21 30.25
C GLU A 371 -12.20 2.73 30.22
N CYS A 372 -13.35 3.20 29.75
CA CYS A 372 -13.67 4.61 29.62
C CYS A 372 -14.40 5.14 30.86
N ALA A 373 -13.94 6.28 31.38
CA ALA A 373 -14.63 7.01 32.45
C ALA A 373 -14.67 8.52 32.15
N ASP A 374 -15.81 9.16 32.41
CA ASP A 374 -15.94 10.63 32.44
C ASP A 374 -14.91 11.25 33.37
N MET A 375 -14.31 12.37 32.97
CA MET A 375 -13.42 13.14 33.83
C MET A 375 -14.22 13.90 34.89
N ASP A 376 -14.02 13.58 36.16
CA ASP A 376 -14.63 14.34 37.26
C ASP A 376 -13.92 15.69 37.45
N PHE A 377 -14.40 16.68 36.69
CA PHE A 377 -14.02 18.08 36.86
C PHE A 377 -14.39 18.61 38.25
N CYS A 378 -15.50 18.17 38.83
CA CYS A 378 -15.99 18.69 40.12
C CYS A 378 -15.10 18.27 41.30
N ALA A 379 -14.43 17.13 41.21
CA ALA A 379 -13.44 16.68 42.19
C ALA A 379 -12.20 17.59 42.31
N ASN A 380 -11.93 18.47 41.32
CA ASN A 380 -10.75 19.33 41.28
C ASN A 380 -11.16 20.80 41.13
N ASP A 381 -10.76 21.64 42.09
CA ASP A 381 -11.05 23.09 42.09
C ASP A 381 -12.56 23.42 41.88
N ASN A 382 -13.45 22.54 42.35
CA ASN A 382 -14.90 22.62 42.16
C ASN A 382 -15.28 22.84 40.67
N GLY A 383 -14.59 22.19 39.74
CA GLY A 383 -14.79 22.36 38.28
C GLY A 383 -14.47 23.75 37.74
N GLY A 384 -13.75 24.59 38.50
CA GLY A 384 -13.55 26.00 38.20
C GLY A 384 -14.73 26.91 38.59
N CYS A 385 -15.72 26.39 39.31
CA CYS A 385 -16.92 27.15 39.73
C CYS A 385 -16.68 28.12 40.90
N GLY A 386 -15.48 28.13 41.49
CA GLY A 386 -15.15 28.95 42.65
C GLY A 386 -15.51 28.25 43.98
N ASP A 387 -15.67 29.04 45.04
CA ASP A 387 -15.85 28.51 46.40
C ASP A 387 -17.09 27.60 46.51
N PRO A 388 -16.97 26.33 46.97
CA PRO A 388 -18.08 25.40 47.11
C PRO A 388 -19.11 25.81 48.18
N ALA A 389 -18.82 26.81 49.03
CA ALA A 389 -19.83 27.43 49.89
C ALA A 389 -20.82 28.32 49.11
N PHE A 390 -20.47 28.72 47.89
CA PHE A 390 -21.24 29.65 47.05
C PHE A 390 -21.75 29.03 45.75
N TYR A 391 -20.98 28.12 45.14
CA TYR A 391 -21.35 27.47 43.88
C TYR A 391 -21.18 25.95 43.94
N ALA A 392 -22.18 25.20 43.52
CA ALA A 392 -22.11 23.76 43.28
C ALA A 392 -21.68 23.49 41.82
N CYS A 393 -20.65 22.66 41.65
CA CYS A 393 -20.31 22.08 40.36
C CYS A 393 -21.27 20.94 39.99
N ILE A 394 -21.89 21.05 38.82
CA ILE A 394 -22.75 20.01 38.24
C ILE A 394 -21.95 19.32 37.12
N PRO A 395 -21.62 18.02 37.25
CA PRO A 395 -20.91 17.29 36.21
C PRO A 395 -21.81 17.08 34.98
N ARG A 396 -21.20 17.12 33.79
CA ARG A 396 -21.83 16.74 32.51
C ARG A 396 -20.92 15.77 31.77
N ALA A 397 -21.48 14.72 31.20
CA ALA A 397 -20.72 13.75 30.40
C ALA A 397 -20.35 14.39 29.05
N GLY A 398 -19.07 14.38 28.70
CA GLY A 398 -18.56 14.96 27.45
C GLY A 398 -18.63 16.49 27.31
N GLU A 399 -18.95 17.23 28.38
CA GLU A 399 -19.06 18.69 28.38
C GLU A 399 -18.40 19.29 29.64
N LEU A 400 -18.08 20.60 29.62
CA LEU A 400 -17.63 21.29 30.84
C LEU A 400 -18.75 21.32 31.89
N PRO A 401 -18.45 21.25 33.20
CA PRO A 401 -19.46 21.31 34.24
C PRO A 401 -20.26 22.61 34.21
N LEU A 402 -21.47 22.59 34.77
CA LEU A 402 -22.24 23.81 35.03
C LEU A 402 -22.01 24.29 36.46
N CYS A 403 -21.89 25.61 36.64
CA CYS A 403 -21.65 26.23 37.93
C CYS A 403 -22.95 26.84 38.47
N ARG A 404 -23.60 26.15 39.40
CA ARG A 404 -24.90 26.53 39.94
C ARG A 404 -24.77 27.18 41.32
N LEU A 405 -25.58 28.18 41.65
CA LEU A 405 -25.57 28.84 42.95
C LEU A 405 -25.98 27.86 44.06
N ALA A 406 -25.13 27.68 45.08
CA ALA A 406 -25.41 26.86 46.26
C ALA A 406 -26.20 27.61 47.35
N LEU A 407 -26.37 28.94 47.21
CA LEU A 407 -27.06 29.79 48.18
C LEU A 407 -28.58 29.83 47.99
N ALA A 408 -29.30 29.79 49.12
CA ALA A 408 -30.75 29.92 49.17
C ALA A 408 -31.27 31.31 48.71
N SER A 409 -30.45 32.35 48.77
CA SER A 409 -30.80 33.72 48.36
C SER A 409 -29.58 34.50 47.89
N CYS A 410 -29.76 35.45 46.96
CA CYS A 410 -28.65 36.25 46.46
C CYS A 410 -27.99 37.19 47.47
N THR A 411 -28.70 37.55 48.54
CA THR A 411 -28.18 38.32 49.68
C THR A 411 -28.09 37.42 50.91
N PHE A 412 -26.97 37.49 51.64
CA PHE A 412 -26.65 36.66 52.80
C PHE A 412 -25.62 37.33 53.72
N ASP A 413 -25.53 36.88 54.97
CA ASP A 413 -24.47 37.29 55.90
C ASP A 413 -23.22 36.41 55.71
N TYR A 414 -22.08 37.04 55.44
CA TYR A 414 -20.78 36.39 55.25
C TYR A 414 -19.81 36.76 56.37
N GLN A 415 -19.11 35.76 56.91
CA GLN A 415 -18.04 35.93 57.88
C GLN A 415 -16.69 35.56 57.23
N PRO A 416 -15.96 36.52 56.63
CA PRO A 416 -14.65 36.26 56.03
C PRO A 416 -13.63 35.73 57.06
N PRO A 417 -12.76 34.77 56.69
CA PRO A 417 -11.69 34.27 57.56
C PRO A 417 -10.71 35.37 58.00
N LEU A 418 -10.34 35.38 59.28
CA LEU A 418 -9.18 36.14 59.75
C LEU A 418 -7.91 35.33 59.41
N THR A 419 -7.03 35.90 58.58
CA THR A 419 -5.79 35.23 58.14
C THR A 419 -4.59 35.58 59.00
N HIS A 420 -4.56 36.81 59.51
CA HIS A 420 -3.52 37.31 60.41
C HIS A 420 -4.11 38.41 61.29
N ASP A 421 -3.79 38.37 62.57
CA ASP A 421 -3.80 39.55 63.42
C ASP A 421 -2.51 39.67 64.24
N VAL A 422 -1.96 40.88 64.29
CA VAL A 422 -0.67 41.15 64.96
C VAL A 422 -0.68 42.52 65.62
N PHE A 423 0.24 42.77 66.54
CA PHE A 423 0.59 44.12 66.94
C PHE A 423 2.09 44.42 66.82
N VAL A 424 2.41 45.71 66.74
CA VAL A 424 3.76 46.24 66.59
C VAL A 424 4.01 47.37 67.56
N ARG A 425 5.24 47.49 68.06
CA ARG A 425 5.58 48.45 69.12
C ARG A 425 6.83 49.29 68.87
N SER A 426 6.76 50.54 69.30
CA SER A 426 7.76 51.57 68.98
C SER A 426 9.17 51.32 69.56
N THR A 427 9.29 50.52 70.62
CA THR A 427 10.58 50.16 71.25
C THR A 427 11.33 49.02 70.57
N LEU A 428 10.64 48.13 69.86
CA LEU A 428 11.23 47.01 69.12
C LEU A 428 10.74 47.12 67.67
N PRO A 429 11.32 48.06 66.88
CA PRO A 429 10.67 48.58 65.69
C PRO A 429 10.64 47.60 64.51
N ASP A 430 11.46 46.55 64.59
CA ASP A 430 11.65 45.54 63.55
C ASP A 430 11.04 44.18 63.96
N GLU A 431 10.35 44.13 65.10
CA GLU A 431 9.62 42.96 65.59
C GLU A 431 8.11 43.11 65.35
N THR A 432 7.44 41.96 65.28
CA THR A 432 6.00 41.78 65.13
C THR A 432 5.56 40.82 66.24
N PHE A 433 4.43 41.12 66.88
CA PHE A 433 3.91 40.36 68.01
C PHE A 433 2.61 39.69 67.61
N ASP A 434 2.68 38.37 67.61
CA ASP A 434 1.60 37.42 67.47
C ASP A 434 1.52 36.65 68.80
N LEU A 435 0.39 36.76 69.48
CA LEU A 435 0.13 36.37 70.88
C LEU A 435 -1.39 36.24 71.04
N GLU A 436 -1.87 35.60 72.12
CA GLU A 436 -3.30 35.49 72.49
C GLU A 436 -4.06 36.83 72.66
N PHE A 437 -3.39 37.98 72.48
CA PHE A 437 -3.99 39.30 72.53
C PHE A 437 -3.33 40.31 71.58
N LEU A 438 -4.15 41.26 71.12
CA LEU A 438 -3.77 42.47 70.41
C LEU A 438 -3.70 43.65 71.38
N ALA A 439 -2.71 44.54 71.22
CA ALA A 439 -2.50 45.65 72.16
C ALA A 439 -2.39 47.03 71.51
N LEU A 440 -3.08 48.02 72.08
CA LEU A 440 -3.02 49.43 71.68
C LEU A 440 -2.56 50.31 72.84
N ASN A 441 -1.62 51.20 72.54
CA ASN A 441 -1.17 52.23 73.46
C ASN A 441 -0.77 53.47 72.64
N PRO A 442 -1.23 54.68 72.98
CA PRO A 442 -0.92 55.88 72.21
C PRO A 442 0.54 56.33 72.44
N ARG A 443 0.89 57.46 71.82
CA ARG A 443 2.12 58.17 72.19
C ARG A 443 1.95 58.79 73.57
N ASP A 444 3.00 58.73 74.38
CA ASP A 444 3.10 59.38 75.69
C ASP A 444 2.15 58.84 76.79
N SER A 445 1.51 57.68 76.58
CA SER A 445 0.92 56.86 77.65
C SER A 445 1.89 55.78 78.11
N SER A 446 1.96 55.54 79.42
CA SER A 446 2.77 54.48 80.02
C SER A 446 1.98 53.76 81.12
N ALA A 447 1.57 52.53 80.85
CA ALA A 447 0.96 51.63 81.82
C ALA A 447 1.77 50.33 81.92
N GLN A 448 1.66 49.65 83.05
CA GLN A 448 2.10 48.27 83.21
C GLN A 448 0.85 47.43 83.48
N LEU A 449 0.59 46.43 82.66
CA LEU A 449 -0.61 45.61 82.74
C LEU A 449 -0.28 44.32 83.48
N ASP A 450 -0.33 44.36 84.82
CA ASP A 450 -0.20 43.17 85.68
C ASP A 450 -1.53 42.36 85.72
N PHE A 451 -2.12 42.11 84.55
CA PHE A 451 -3.28 41.24 84.38
C PHE A 451 -2.82 39.81 84.15
N GLU A 452 -2.97 38.93 85.14
CA GLU A 452 -2.80 37.48 84.95
C GLU A 452 -3.92 36.92 84.04
N PRO A 453 -3.64 36.06 83.05
CA PRO A 453 -2.34 35.43 82.73
C PRO A 453 -1.51 36.17 81.65
N TYR A 454 -1.87 37.41 81.29
CA TYR A 454 -1.30 38.19 80.19
C TYR A 454 -0.49 39.43 80.64
N PRO A 455 0.59 39.29 81.45
CA PRO A 455 1.37 40.43 81.90
C PRO A 455 2.13 41.10 80.75
N HIS A 456 1.83 42.37 80.45
CA HIS A 456 2.44 43.08 79.31
C HIS A 456 2.86 44.53 79.59
N ASP A 457 3.93 44.95 78.91
CA ASP A 457 4.53 46.27 78.99
C ASP A 457 3.91 47.27 77.99
N MET A 458 3.02 48.13 78.49
CA MET A 458 2.45 49.27 77.75
C MET A 458 3.26 50.58 77.99
N SER A 459 4.59 50.50 78.10
CA SER A 459 5.47 51.68 78.21
C SER A 459 5.74 52.43 76.90
N SER A 460 5.42 51.82 75.75
CA SER A 460 5.69 52.39 74.41
C SER A 460 4.44 52.41 73.52
N THR A 461 4.46 53.14 72.41
CA THR A 461 3.31 53.18 71.49
C THR A 461 3.14 51.84 70.77
N HIS A 462 1.91 51.33 70.75
CA HIS A 462 1.51 50.06 70.12
C HIS A 462 0.40 50.30 69.09
N ARG A 463 0.37 49.50 68.01
CA ARG A 463 -0.70 49.45 67.00
C ARG A 463 -0.99 47.99 66.64
N SER A 464 -2.26 47.66 66.46
CA SER A 464 -2.68 46.32 66.01
C SER A 464 -3.17 46.37 64.56
N PHE A 465 -3.09 45.24 63.87
CA PHE A 465 -3.50 45.08 62.48
C PHE A 465 -4.26 43.76 62.33
N LEU A 466 -5.27 43.76 61.46
CA LEU A 466 -6.11 42.59 61.12
C LEU A 466 -6.09 42.41 59.60
N GLN A 467 -6.18 41.17 59.11
CA GLN A 467 -6.32 40.86 57.70
C GLN A 467 -7.38 39.78 57.47
N TYR A 468 -8.52 40.18 56.92
CA TYR A 468 -9.59 39.27 56.53
C TYR A 468 -9.44 38.87 55.07
N ASP A 469 -9.58 37.58 54.76
CA ASP A 469 -9.63 37.06 53.40
C ASP A 469 -10.97 37.43 52.75
N LEU A 470 -10.94 37.89 51.51
CA LEU A 470 -12.12 38.17 50.68
C LEU A 470 -12.02 37.46 49.31
N SER A 471 -11.03 36.61 49.09
CA SER A 471 -10.77 35.97 47.79
C SER A 471 -11.86 35.00 47.33
N SER A 472 -12.64 34.43 48.26
CA SER A 472 -13.85 33.66 47.94
C SER A 472 -14.99 34.49 47.32
N LEU A 473 -14.99 35.83 47.50
CA LEU A 473 -16.07 36.68 46.98
C LEU A 473 -15.85 37.02 45.50
N SER A 474 -16.90 36.89 44.69
CA SER A 474 -16.83 37.23 43.27
C SER A 474 -16.57 38.75 43.07
N PRO A 475 -15.85 39.17 42.01
CA PRO A 475 -15.58 40.58 41.76
C PRO A 475 -16.82 41.46 41.56
N GLY A 476 -17.98 40.87 41.24
CA GLY A 476 -19.27 41.55 41.15
C GLY A 476 -20.02 41.68 42.48
N ALA A 477 -19.58 41.00 43.54
CA ALA A 477 -20.27 40.97 44.83
C ALA A 477 -20.35 42.38 45.46
N THR A 478 -21.55 42.76 45.88
CA THR A 478 -21.86 44.05 46.49
C THR A 478 -22.03 43.90 48.01
N ILE A 479 -21.30 44.71 48.79
CA ILE A 479 -21.37 44.72 50.25
C ILE A 479 -22.25 45.89 50.70
N HIS A 480 -23.45 45.57 51.21
CA HIS A 480 -24.43 46.57 51.65
C HIS A 480 -24.12 47.15 53.03
N ASN A 481 -23.52 46.34 53.90
CA ASN A 481 -23.36 46.62 55.32
C ASN A 481 -22.21 45.75 55.88
N ALA A 482 -21.56 46.20 56.96
CA ALA A 482 -20.41 45.51 57.54
C ALA A 482 -20.25 45.84 59.04
N ALA A 483 -19.90 44.84 59.85
CA ALA A 483 -19.69 44.98 61.28
C ALA A 483 -18.40 44.26 61.74
N LEU A 484 -17.54 44.98 62.45
CA LEU A 484 -16.38 44.40 63.14
C LEU A 484 -16.73 44.18 64.62
N TYR A 485 -16.39 43.02 65.14
CA TYR A 485 -16.53 42.62 66.54
C TYR A 485 -15.14 42.44 67.13
N LEU A 486 -14.87 43.11 68.26
CA LEU A 486 -13.60 43.00 69.00
C LEU A 486 -13.89 42.78 70.48
N TYR A 487 -13.34 41.72 71.07
CA TYR A 487 -13.51 41.45 72.50
C TYR A 487 -12.49 42.24 73.33
N VAL A 488 -12.93 43.13 74.23
CA VAL A 488 -12.04 43.98 75.05
C VAL A 488 -11.81 43.41 76.44
N PHE A 489 -10.55 43.43 76.87
CA PHE A 489 -10.13 43.12 78.24
C PHE A 489 -8.91 43.96 78.65
N GLY A 490 -8.60 44.00 79.96
CA GLY A 490 -7.41 44.67 80.48
C GLY A 490 -7.44 46.19 80.31
N ASN A 491 -8.61 46.81 80.45
CA ASN A 491 -8.81 48.24 80.19
C ASN A 491 -8.13 49.11 81.27
N VAL A 492 -7.03 49.78 80.90
CA VAL A 492 -6.23 50.60 81.82
C VAL A 492 -5.96 51.98 81.20
N GLY A 493 -6.97 52.85 81.24
CA GLY A 493 -6.85 54.22 80.78
C GLY A 493 -8.04 55.11 81.18
N ASP A 494 -7.83 56.41 81.02
CA ASP A 494 -8.91 57.40 80.99
C ASP A 494 -9.79 57.22 79.74
N PRO A 495 -11.03 57.77 79.70
CA PRO A 495 -11.90 57.71 78.53
C PRO A 495 -11.24 58.23 77.24
N GLY A 496 -10.99 57.32 76.30
CA GLY A 496 -10.36 57.61 75.01
C GLY A 496 -10.99 56.85 73.83
N PHE A 497 -10.39 57.04 72.64
CA PHE A 497 -10.95 56.58 71.37
C PHE A 497 -10.05 55.56 70.64
N LEU A 498 -10.67 54.51 70.10
CA LEU A 498 -10.08 53.61 69.11
C LEU A 498 -10.40 54.16 67.72
N GLU A 499 -9.38 54.42 66.90
CA GLU A 499 -9.49 54.80 65.49
C GLU A 499 -9.22 53.57 64.61
N ILE A 500 -10.04 53.36 63.57
CA ILE A 500 -9.93 52.21 62.67
C ILE A 500 -9.73 52.72 61.23
N LYS A 501 -8.73 52.13 60.56
CA LYS A 501 -8.16 52.67 59.32
C LYS A 501 -7.79 51.55 58.35
N VAL A 502 -7.78 51.85 57.05
CA VAL A 502 -7.19 50.96 56.03
C VAL A 502 -5.75 51.42 55.75
N PRO A 503 -4.72 50.58 55.96
CA PRO A 503 -3.36 50.87 55.57
C PRO A 503 -3.16 50.66 54.06
N THR A 504 -2.54 51.60 53.36
CA THR A 504 -2.21 51.46 51.93
C THR A 504 -1.01 50.51 51.74
N SER A 505 -1.23 49.20 51.73
CA SER A 505 -0.17 48.20 51.66
C SER A 505 -0.58 46.89 50.97
N THR A 506 0.15 46.52 49.91
CA THR A 506 0.05 45.18 49.31
C THR A 506 0.71 44.09 50.17
N ARG A 507 1.70 44.43 51.02
CA ARG A 507 2.31 43.47 51.95
C ARG A 507 1.26 42.87 52.88
N ASP A 508 1.43 41.59 53.20
CA ASP A 508 0.69 40.83 54.19
C ASP A 508 0.85 41.37 55.63
N VAL A 509 -0.21 41.30 56.45
CA VAL A 509 -0.23 41.83 57.82
C VAL A 509 0.71 41.09 58.78
N GLY A 510 0.90 39.78 58.67
CA GLY A 510 1.86 39.03 59.49
C GLY A 510 3.30 39.50 59.32
N ALA A 511 3.62 40.16 58.20
CA ALA A 511 4.91 40.77 57.92
C ALA A 511 4.99 42.29 58.26
N PHE A 512 4.03 42.84 59.01
CA PHE A 512 4.07 44.24 59.44
C PHE A 512 4.97 44.41 60.66
N THR A 513 6.03 45.23 60.54
CA THR A 513 6.79 45.75 61.68
C THR A 513 6.46 47.23 61.90
N TRP A 514 6.74 47.76 63.09
CA TRP A 514 6.52 49.18 63.41
C TRP A 514 7.25 50.11 62.43
N GLN A 515 8.50 49.79 62.06
CA GLN A 515 9.31 50.57 61.11
C GLN A 515 8.61 50.72 59.75
N ASN A 516 7.95 49.66 59.29
CA ASN A 516 7.19 49.68 58.04
C ASN A 516 5.85 50.43 58.21
N ALA A 517 5.11 50.16 59.30
CA ALA A 517 3.83 50.79 59.61
C ALA A 517 3.90 52.32 59.80
N LEU A 518 5.08 52.88 60.11
CA LEU A 518 5.29 54.33 60.20
C LEU A 518 5.10 55.07 58.87
N TYR A 519 5.35 54.44 57.73
CA TYR A 519 5.37 55.09 56.41
C TYR A 519 4.16 54.78 55.54
N LEU A 520 3.21 53.98 56.02
CA LEU A 520 1.96 53.69 55.32
C LEU A 520 1.06 54.92 55.33
N SER A 521 0.33 55.16 54.23
CA SER A 521 -0.83 56.06 54.26
C SER A 521 -2.02 55.31 54.86
N TYR A 522 -2.94 56.06 55.45
CA TYR A 522 -4.09 55.50 56.18
C TYR A 522 -5.37 56.22 55.79
N GLU A 523 -6.33 55.49 55.23
CA GLU A 523 -7.72 55.95 55.13
C GLU A 523 -8.41 55.77 56.49
N ASN A 524 -9.13 56.76 57.00
CA ASN A 524 -9.85 56.65 58.26
C ASN A 524 -11.28 56.16 57.99
N LEU A 525 -11.67 55.00 58.54
CA LEU A 525 -13.02 54.47 58.42
C LEU A 525 -13.95 54.99 59.52
N GLY A 526 -13.40 55.22 60.71
CA GLY A 526 -14.16 55.74 61.85
C GLY A 526 -13.39 55.68 63.16
N ARG A 527 -14.11 55.94 64.25
CA ARG A 527 -13.62 55.75 65.63
C ARG A 527 -14.75 55.41 66.59
N THR A 528 -14.44 54.64 67.63
CA THR A 528 -15.32 54.42 68.79
C THR A 528 -14.74 55.02 70.06
N SER A 529 -15.55 55.13 71.11
CA SER A 529 -15.04 55.26 72.48
C SER A 529 -14.79 53.87 73.07
N VAL A 530 -13.67 53.67 73.76
CA VAL A 530 -13.37 52.45 74.53
C VAL A 530 -13.50 52.67 76.04
N SER A 531 -14.29 53.68 76.43
CA SER A 531 -14.48 54.09 77.82
C SER A 531 -15.68 53.45 78.52
N GLY A 532 -15.52 53.02 79.77
CA GLY A 532 -16.63 52.63 80.64
C GLY A 532 -17.09 51.18 80.49
N PHE A 533 -16.36 50.37 79.71
CA PHE A 533 -16.52 48.93 79.65
C PHE A 533 -15.82 48.28 80.85
N THR A 534 -16.47 47.30 81.47
CA THR A 534 -15.80 46.34 82.36
C THR A 534 -14.98 45.36 81.53
N ASP A 535 -14.03 44.65 82.17
CA ASP A 535 -13.44 43.47 81.54
C ASP A 535 -14.54 42.48 81.11
N GLY A 536 -14.35 41.85 79.95
CA GLY A 536 -15.27 40.83 79.45
C GLY A 536 -16.41 41.37 78.56
N VAL A 537 -16.17 42.43 77.77
CA VAL A 537 -17.20 43.02 76.89
C VAL A 537 -16.80 42.96 75.42
N ILE A 538 -17.70 42.40 74.62
CA ILE A 538 -17.66 42.47 73.15
C ILE A 538 -17.99 43.91 72.73
N LEU A 539 -17.10 44.55 71.98
CA LEU A 539 -17.43 45.73 71.20
C LEU A 539 -18.09 45.29 69.89
N GLU A 540 -19.41 45.42 69.84
CA GLU A 540 -20.22 45.31 68.63
C GLU A 540 -20.50 46.73 68.04
N ASN A 541 -20.77 46.83 66.73
CA ASN A 541 -21.24 48.05 66.05
C ASN A 541 -20.35 49.28 66.31
N ILE A 542 -19.03 49.07 66.14
CA ILE A 542 -17.97 49.96 66.61
C ILE A 542 -17.98 51.35 65.89
N PHE A 543 -18.53 51.48 64.68
CA PHE A 543 -18.45 52.71 63.87
C PHE A 543 -19.52 52.76 62.76
N GLU A 544 -19.41 53.75 61.86
CA GLU A 544 -20.24 53.91 60.67
C GLU A 544 -20.12 52.68 59.73
N ARG A 545 -21.06 51.73 59.84
CA ARG A 545 -21.14 50.47 59.07
C ARG A 545 -20.87 50.65 57.56
N LEU A 546 -21.42 51.71 56.95
CA LEU A 546 -21.26 52.05 55.53
C LEU A 546 -19.81 52.36 55.13
N SER A 547 -19.03 52.96 56.04
CA SER A 547 -17.63 53.31 55.79
C SER A 547 -16.73 52.07 55.79
N LEU A 548 -17.06 51.06 56.61
CA LEU A 548 -16.43 49.74 56.53
C LEU A 548 -16.91 48.95 55.32
N ALA A 549 -18.22 48.91 55.03
CA ALA A 549 -18.77 48.21 53.87
C ALA A 549 -18.12 48.69 52.56
N GLY A 550 -18.00 50.01 52.37
CA GLY A 550 -17.30 50.59 51.24
C GLY A 550 -15.79 50.32 51.21
N ALA A 551 -15.15 50.05 52.35
CA ALA A 551 -13.75 49.63 52.42
C ALA A 551 -13.58 48.16 52.03
N SER A 552 -14.44 47.27 52.56
CA SER A 552 -14.53 45.86 52.17
C SER A 552 -14.79 45.71 50.67
N GLN A 553 -15.69 46.53 50.10
CA GLN A 553 -16.00 46.54 48.66
C GLN A 553 -14.76 46.77 47.79
N ARG A 554 -13.86 47.69 48.21
CA ARG A 554 -12.59 47.98 47.51
C ARG A 554 -11.48 46.97 47.82
N ALA A 555 -11.72 46.07 48.78
CA ALA A 555 -10.78 45.03 49.18
C ALA A 555 -11.05 43.69 48.49
N ILE A 556 -12.24 43.47 47.90
CA ILE A 556 -12.55 42.31 47.04
C ILE A 556 -11.55 42.23 45.88
N GLU A 557 -11.32 43.34 45.15
CA GLU A 557 -10.31 43.43 44.07
C GLU A 557 -8.88 43.06 44.50
N GLN A 558 -8.60 43.11 45.81
CA GLN A 558 -7.29 42.83 46.41
C GLN A 558 -7.23 41.47 47.12
N GLY A 559 -8.35 40.72 47.14
CA GLY A 559 -8.51 39.45 47.85
C GLY A 559 -8.44 39.53 49.38
N ALA A 560 -8.21 40.70 49.99
CA ALA A 560 -8.08 40.82 51.44
C ALA A 560 -8.35 42.23 51.99
N LEU A 561 -9.19 42.34 53.03
CA LEU A 561 -9.37 43.57 53.79
C LEU A 561 -8.36 43.67 54.93
N LYS A 562 -7.52 44.70 54.87
CA LYS A 562 -6.55 45.02 55.92
C LYS A 562 -7.05 46.16 56.77
N LEU A 563 -7.10 45.96 58.09
CA LEU A 563 -7.49 46.98 59.06
C LEU A 563 -6.32 47.30 59.98
N ALA A 564 -6.23 48.56 60.39
CA ALA A 564 -5.27 49.06 61.36
C ALA A 564 -6.03 49.68 62.54
N LEU A 565 -5.86 49.09 63.72
CA LEU A 565 -6.37 49.58 64.98
C LEU A 565 -5.32 50.52 65.58
N ILE A 566 -5.69 51.77 65.85
CA ILE A 566 -4.76 52.81 66.34
C ILE A 566 -5.48 53.64 67.42
N SER A 567 -4.76 54.07 68.46
CA SER A 567 -5.28 55.10 69.37
C SER A 567 -4.32 56.27 69.55
N GLN A 568 -4.91 57.44 69.83
CA GLN A 568 -4.22 58.64 70.29
C GLN A 568 -4.51 58.95 71.77
N THR A 569 -5.40 58.20 72.44
CA THR A 569 -5.94 58.55 73.77
C THR A 569 -6.27 57.39 74.69
N ALA A 570 -6.35 56.14 74.21
CA ALA A 570 -6.73 54.97 75.00
C ALA A 570 -5.68 53.86 74.95
N THR A 571 -5.39 53.29 76.12
CA THR A 571 -4.57 52.09 76.29
C THR A 571 -5.50 50.91 76.56
N THR A 572 -5.48 49.88 75.72
CA THR A 572 -6.45 48.76 75.77
C THR A 572 -5.92 47.52 75.05
N MET A 573 -6.41 46.34 75.44
CA MET A 573 -6.14 45.07 74.77
C MET A 573 -7.42 44.44 74.24
N PHE A 574 -7.25 43.56 73.25
CA PHE A 574 -8.29 42.72 72.69
C PHE A 574 -7.78 41.29 72.59
N PHE A 575 -8.66 40.28 72.60
CA PHE A 575 -8.24 38.92 72.23
C PHE A 575 -7.93 38.83 70.72
N SER A 576 -7.08 37.88 70.35
CA SER A 576 -6.61 37.63 68.96
C SER A 576 -7.10 36.28 68.42
N SER A 577 -6.65 35.89 67.22
CA SER A 577 -6.81 34.53 66.68
C SER A 577 -6.20 33.44 67.57
N GLU A 578 -5.13 33.75 68.31
CA GLU A 578 -4.40 32.77 69.12
C GLU A 578 -5.11 32.46 70.45
N HIS A 579 -6.16 33.20 70.83
CA HIS A 579 -6.90 32.92 72.06
C HIS A 579 -7.64 31.56 71.96
N PRO A 580 -7.58 30.67 72.97
CA PRO A 580 -8.10 29.30 72.88
C PRO A 580 -9.64 29.16 72.76
N GLU A 581 -10.41 30.23 72.95
CA GLU A 581 -11.85 30.28 72.70
C GLU A 581 -12.16 31.16 71.47
N GLU A 582 -12.60 30.53 70.38
CA GLU A 582 -12.97 31.15 69.09
C GLU A 582 -14.03 32.27 69.23
N ALA A 583 -14.92 32.15 70.22
CA ALA A 583 -15.96 33.13 70.51
C ALA A 583 -15.43 34.53 70.89
N TYR A 584 -14.12 34.68 71.14
CA TYR A 584 -13.48 35.96 71.45
C TYR A 584 -12.55 36.48 70.34
N HIS A 585 -12.38 35.74 69.23
CA HIS A 585 -11.53 36.15 68.10
C HIS A 585 -12.05 37.43 67.41
N PRO A 586 -11.17 38.27 66.82
CA PRO A 586 -11.60 39.43 66.04
C PRO A 586 -12.41 39.01 64.82
N ARG A 587 -13.70 39.36 64.78
CA ARG A 587 -14.66 38.81 63.81
C ARG A 587 -15.24 39.90 62.93
N LEU A 588 -15.30 39.67 61.62
CA LEU A 588 -15.91 40.56 60.63
C LEU A 588 -17.15 39.88 60.06
N GLU A 589 -18.28 40.60 60.03
CA GLU A 589 -19.49 40.23 59.29
C GLU A 589 -19.72 41.22 58.14
N LEU A 590 -20.18 40.71 57.01
CA LEU A 590 -20.51 41.44 55.79
C LEU A 590 -21.89 41.02 55.29
N GLU A 591 -22.78 41.97 55.02
CA GLU A 591 -24.05 41.72 54.33
C GLU A 591 -23.76 41.77 52.83
N VAL A 592 -23.59 40.59 52.22
CA VAL A 592 -23.11 40.44 50.84
C VAL A 592 -24.29 40.10 49.93
N GLN A 593 -24.37 40.77 48.79
CA GLN A 593 -25.18 40.36 47.65
C GLN A 593 -24.25 39.92 46.51
N MET A 594 -24.35 38.67 46.06
CA MET A 594 -23.49 38.16 44.97
C MET A 594 -24.19 37.99 43.62
N CYS A 595 -25.53 38.02 43.58
CA CYS A 595 -26.32 37.86 42.36
C CYS A 595 -27.62 38.70 42.39
N LEU A 596 -28.43 38.56 41.35
CA LEU A 596 -29.73 39.20 41.14
C LEU A 596 -30.80 38.14 40.87
N GLU A 597 -32.03 38.36 41.36
CA GLU A 597 -33.18 37.46 41.14
C GLU A 597 -34.25 38.17 40.30
N GLN A 598 -34.58 37.64 39.12
CA GLN A 598 -35.67 38.13 38.26
C GLN A 598 -36.77 37.07 38.14
N SER A 599 -37.99 37.38 38.61
CA SER A 599 -39.06 36.39 38.82
C SER A 599 -40.25 36.60 37.87
N ASN A 600 -40.22 35.89 36.74
CA ASN A 600 -41.09 36.07 35.59
C ASN A 600 -42.32 35.17 35.64
N ALA A 601 -43.52 35.76 35.50
CA ALA A 601 -44.76 35.03 35.28
C ALA A 601 -44.84 34.53 33.82
N PRO A 602 -45.55 33.43 33.53
CA PRO A 602 -45.64 32.90 32.17
C PRO A 602 -46.38 33.88 31.25
N ARG A 603 -45.83 34.09 30.05
CA ARG A 603 -46.46 34.90 29.00
C ARG A 603 -47.76 34.28 28.53
N ARG A 604 -47.77 32.94 28.45
CA ARG A 604 -48.90 32.13 27.98
C ARG A 604 -49.04 30.88 28.84
N ASP A 605 -50.28 30.54 29.09
CA ASP A 605 -50.78 29.38 29.80
C ASP A 605 -51.98 28.81 29.02
N VAL A 606 -52.14 27.50 29.03
CA VAL A 606 -53.29 26.79 28.43
C VAL A 606 -53.33 25.37 28.99
N SER A 607 -54.52 24.77 29.06
CA SER A 607 -54.65 23.34 29.36
C SER A 607 -55.30 22.56 28.22
N VAL A 608 -55.09 21.26 28.22
CA VAL A 608 -55.70 20.29 27.30
C VAL A 608 -56.22 19.09 28.10
N SER A 609 -57.18 18.34 27.55
CA SER A 609 -57.80 17.18 28.20
C SER A 609 -58.12 16.10 27.17
N ALA A 610 -57.86 14.83 27.50
CA ALA A 610 -58.29 13.72 26.65
C ALA A 610 -59.82 13.53 26.66
N SER A 611 -60.53 14.10 27.65
CA SER A 611 -61.99 14.13 27.69
C SER A 611 -62.62 15.08 26.65
N GLN A 612 -61.88 16.12 26.23
CA GLN A 612 -62.31 17.15 25.27
C GLN A 612 -61.24 17.41 24.19
N PRO A 613 -60.87 16.39 23.39
CA PRO A 613 -59.55 16.37 22.77
C PRO A 613 -59.37 17.31 21.57
N ASP A 614 -60.47 17.82 21.00
CA ASP A 614 -60.51 18.83 19.94
C ASP A 614 -60.86 20.25 20.46
N THR A 615 -60.87 20.46 21.78
CA THR A 615 -61.20 21.74 22.43
C THR A 615 -59.93 22.47 22.88
N VAL A 616 -59.85 23.78 22.60
CA VAL A 616 -58.86 24.68 23.20
C VAL A 616 -59.36 25.12 24.59
N MET A 617 -58.74 24.64 25.67
CA MET A 617 -59.18 24.98 27.04
C MET A 617 -58.40 26.18 27.61
N SER A 618 -58.90 27.38 27.32
CA SER A 618 -58.38 28.63 27.89
C SER A 618 -59.10 28.99 29.19
N VAL A 619 -58.70 28.39 30.31
CA VAL A 619 -59.13 28.76 31.68
C VAL A 619 -57.95 29.44 32.39
N PRO A 620 -57.83 30.78 32.37
CA PRO A 620 -56.58 31.47 32.73
C PRO A 620 -56.36 31.66 34.25
N ASP A 621 -57.37 31.32 35.07
CA ASP A 621 -57.32 31.50 36.52
C ASP A 621 -56.74 30.26 37.21
N TYR A 622 -57.13 29.05 36.76
CA TYR A 622 -56.76 27.76 37.31
C TYR A 622 -56.81 26.66 36.24
N HIS A 623 -55.86 25.73 36.28
CA HIS A 623 -55.78 24.58 35.37
C HIS A 623 -55.81 23.27 36.16
N VAL A 624 -56.54 22.28 35.65
CA VAL A 624 -56.53 20.91 36.15
C VAL A 624 -55.40 20.14 35.46
N VAL A 625 -54.75 19.24 36.20
CA VAL A 625 -53.77 18.27 35.71
C VAL A 625 -54.13 16.91 36.32
N ASP A 626 -54.54 15.95 35.49
CA ASP A 626 -55.22 14.72 35.92
C ASP A 626 -54.74 13.49 35.12
N ALA A 627 -54.24 12.47 35.83
CA ALA A 627 -53.67 11.27 35.22
C ALA A 627 -54.73 10.33 34.60
N SER A 628 -56.01 10.52 34.95
CA SER A 628 -57.13 9.66 34.53
C SER A 628 -57.98 10.25 33.41
N GLU A 629 -58.15 11.58 33.38
CA GLU A 629 -58.80 12.30 32.27
C GLU A 629 -57.80 12.77 31.20
N GLY A 630 -56.49 12.63 31.46
CA GLY A 630 -55.42 13.02 30.54
C GLY A 630 -55.29 14.53 30.42
N ASP A 631 -55.40 15.23 31.55
CA ASP A 631 -55.36 16.69 31.63
C ASP A 631 -53.91 17.17 31.85
N GLU A 632 -53.48 18.11 31.03
CA GLU A 632 -52.11 18.63 30.98
C GLU A 632 -52.13 20.16 30.91
N LEU A 633 -51.16 20.82 31.57
CA LEU A 633 -50.97 22.27 31.60
C LEU A 633 -49.70 22.64 30.83
N TYR A 634 -49.78 23.61 29.92
CA TYR A 634 -48.68 24.09 29.09
C TYR A 634 -48.34 25.54 29.46
N LEU A 635 -47.06 25.83 29.71
CA LEU A 635 -46.55 27.12 30.20
C LEU A 635 -45.41 27.62 29.30
N ARG A 636 -45.43 28.91 28.94
CA ARG A 636 -44.35 29.60 28.21
C ARG A 636 -43.81 30.78 29.00
N PHE A 637 -42.53 30.76 29.36
CA PHE A 637 -41.81 31.84 30.03
C PHE A 637 -40.81 32.51 29.09
N ASP A 638 -40.49 33.78 29.36
CA ASP A 638 -39.45 34.54 28.67
C ASP A 638 -38.50 35.23 29.66
N PHE A 639 -37.31 35.59 29.19
CA PHE A 639 -36.23 36.17 30.00
C PHE A 639 -36.32 37.70 30.17
N TRP A 640 -37.53 38.28 30.18
CA TRP A 640 -37.67 39.74 30.28
C TRP A 640 -37.02 40.29 31.56
N ALA A 641 -36.29 41.40 31.41
CA ALA A 641 -35.47 42.05 32.44
C ALA A 641 -34.34 41.20 33.04
N VAL A 642 -33.95 40.09 32.40
CA VAL A 642 -32.58 39.58 32.46
C VAL A 642 -31.79 40.30 31.34
N PRO A 643 -30.57 40.82 31.58
CA PRO A 643 -29.69 41.34 30.53
C PRO A 643 -29.30 40.26 29.50
N ASP A 644 -28.91 40.66 28.29
CA ASP A 644 -28.46 39.73 27.23
C ASP A 644 -27.04 39.18 27.49
N ASP A 645 -26.29 39.81 28.41
CA ASP A 645 -24.90 39.50 28.79
C ASP A 645 -24.76 38.94 30.22
N ALA A 646 -25.88 38.57 30.85
CA ALA A 646 -25.93 38.10 32.24
C ALA A 646 -25.49 36.63 32.38
N ARG A 647 -24.75 36.31 33.45
CA ARG A 647 -24.39 34.92 33.78
C ARG A 647 -25.50 34.31 34.61
N ILE A 648 -26.37 33.50 34.01
CA ILE A 648 -27.37 32.72 34.78
C ILE A 648 -26.63 31.70 35.65
N VAL A 649 -26.86 31.74 36.97
CA VAL A 649 -26.24 30.86 37.96
C VAL A 649 -27.23 29.96 38.70
N ASP A 650 -28.53 30.24 38.69
CA ASP A 650 -29.54 29.31 39.19
C ASP A 650 -30.94 29.61 38.61
N VAL A 651 -31.84 28.64 38.62
CA VAL A 651 -33.23 28.81 38.16
C VAL A 651 -34.19 28.02 39.03
N ARG A 652 -35.36 28.60 39.31
CA ARG A 652 -36.34 28.05 40.26
C ARG A 652 -37.74 28.15 39.68
N LEU A 653 -38.42 27.02 39.48
CA LEU A 653 -39.81 27.00 39.03
C LEU A 653 -40.75 27.01 40.23
N LYS A 654 -41.55 28.05 40.36
CA LYS A 654 -42.56 28.19 41.40
C LYS A 654 -43.93 27.80 40.87
N LEU A 655 -44.47 26.69 41.35
CA LEU A 655 -45.83 26.21 41.08
C LEU A 655 -46.63 26.19 42.39
N ALA A 656 -47.91 26.52 42.33
CA ALA A 656 -48.77 26.58 43.51
C ALA A 656 -50.08 25.84 43.25
N THR A 657 -50.45 24.94 44.16
CA THR A 657 -51.73 24.22 44.09
C THR A 657 -52.86 25.00 44.76
N ASP A 658 -54.04 24.97 44.14
CA ASP A 658 -55.30 25.39 44.75
C ASP A 658 -56.01 24.21 45.43
N SER A 659 -55.87 23.01 44.89
CA SER A 659 -56.25 21.75 45.56
C SER A 659 -55.54 20.55 44.94
N VAL A 660 -55.47 19.46 45.70
CA VAL A 660 -54.93 18.15 45.29
C VAL A 660 -55.90 17.07 45.76
N GLN A 661 -56.23 16.11 44.90
CA GLN A 661 -57.19 15.04 45.18
C GLN A 661 -56.51 13.67 45.20
N GLY A 662 -56.32 13.12 46.41
CA GLY A 662 -55.49 11.94 46.63
C GLY A 662 -53.99 12.23 46.49
N GLU A 663 -53.17 11.23 46.82
CA GLU A 663 -51.73 11.30 46.59
C GLU A 663 -51.45 11.38 45.08
N THR A 664 -50.89 12.51 44.65
CA THR A 664 -50.80 12.90 43.23
C THR A 664 -49.34 13.09 42.83
N SER A 665 -48.87 12.32 41.85
CA SER A 665 -47.50 12.44 41.32
C SER A 665 -47.53 13.29 40.05
N VAL A 666 -46.75 14.38 40.05
CA VAL A 666 -46.69 15.37 38.97
C VAL A 666 -45.27 15.44 38.42
N MET A 667 -45.17 15.54 37.10
CA MET A 667 -43.91 15.81 36.39
C MET A 667 -44.00 17.11 35.59
N VAL A 668 -42.84 17.71 35.35
CA VAL A 668 -42.65 18.78 34.37
C VAL A 668 -41.58 18.37 33.38
N ASP A 669 -41.85 18.48 32.09
CA ASP A 669 -40.92 18.18 31.01
C ASP A 669 -40.88 19.25 29.90
N ALA A 670 -39.78 19.27 29.15
CA ALA A 670 -39.52 20.24 28.09
C ALA A 670 -40.44 19.98 26.89
N ILE A 671 -40.97 21.04 26.30
CA ILE A 671 -41.67 20.97 25.01
C ILE A 671 -40.64 21.11 23.90
N THR A 672 -40.65 20.19 22.93
CA THR A 672 -39.61 20.09 21.88
C THR A 672 -40.08 20.55 20.51
N GLU A 673 -41.36 20.92 20.36
CA GLU A 673 -41.95 21.43 19.11
C GLU A 673 -42.65 22.79 19.33
N SER A 674 -42.67 23.61 18.27
CA SER A 674 -43.31 24.92 18.29
C SER A 674 -44.84 24.82 18.46
N TRP A 675 -45.38 25.50 19.48
CA TRP A 675 -46.82 25.50 19.78
C TRP A 675 -47.42 26.89 19.94
N ASP A 676 -48.71 27.03 19.58
CA ASP A 676 -49.51 28.24 19.75
C ASP A 676 -50.64 28.01 20.78
N PRO A 677 -50.64 28.71 21.94
CA PRO A 677 -51.68 28.58 22.97
C PRO A 677 -53.09 28.90 22.48
N ASP A 678 -53.25 29.72 21.44
CA ASP A 678 -54.58 30.13 20.96
C ASP A 678 -55.23 29.05 20.05
N THR A 679 -54.50 27.96 19.75
CA THR A 679 -54.98 26.82 18.93
C THR A 679 -54.72 25.43 19.52
N LEU A 680 -54.08 25.34 20.70
CA LEU A 680 -53.68 24.07 21.29
C LEU A 680 -54.87 23.24 21.77
N THR A 681 -54.94 21.97 21.35
CA THR A 681 -55.87 20.96 21.86
C THR A 681 -55.10 19.67 22.18
N TYR A 682 -55.71 18.72 22.89
CA TYR A 682 -55.05 17.45 23.22
C TYR A 682 -54.63 16.67 21.96
N ASN A 683 -55.43 16.71 20.90
CA ASN A 683 -55.12 16.08 19.61
C ASN A 683 -54.04 16.83 18.79
N THR A 684 -53.73 18.09 19.11
CA THR A 684 -52.71 18.91 18.42
C THR A 684 -51.50 19.25 19.30
N ARG A 685 -51.36 18.58 20.45
CA ARG A 685 -50.31 18.89 21.42
C ARG A 685 -48.91 18.56 20.90
N PRO A 686 -47.91 19.43 21.16
CA PRO A 686 -46.54 19.26 20.67
C PRO A 686 -45.86 18.06 21.34
N ALA A 687 -44.83 17.54 20.69
CA ALA A 687 -43.90 16.63 21.32
C ALA A 687 -43.20 17.28 22.54
N THR A 688 -42.78 16.41 23.45
CA THR A 688 -42.03 16.74 24.66
C THR A 688 -40.77 15.88 24.73
N SER A 689 -39.84 16.20 25.62
CA SER A 689 -38.66 15.35 25.86
C SER A 689 -39.03 13.96 26.38
N GLY A 690 -40.18 13.82 27.07
CA GLY A 690 -40.57 12.58 27.76
C GLY A 690 -39.69 12.24 28.98
N VAL A 691 -38.66 13.04 29.23
CA VAL A 691 -37.76 12.96 30.39
C VAL A 691 -38.13 14.11 31.33
N PRO A 692 -38.55 13.82 32.59
CA PRO A 692 -38.93 14.87 33.52
C PRO A 692 -37.72 15.72 33.90
N LEU A 693 -37.84 17.04 33.71
CA LEU A 693 -36.92 18.02 34.27
C LEU A 693 -37.13 18.13 35.78
N LEU A 694 -38.39 18.11 36.23
CA LEU A 694 -38.80 18.18 37.63
C LEU A 694 -39.89 17.14 37.90
N SER A 695 -39.96 16.62 39.12
CA SER A 695 -41.08 15.79 39.56
C SER A 695 -41.29 15.89 41.07
N ALA A 696 -42.53 15.69 41.52
CA ALA A 696 -42.90 15.69 42.93
C ALA A 696 -44.12 14.79 43.20
N THR A 697 -44.28 14.38 44.46
CA THR A 697 -45.50 13.74 44.95
C THR A 697 -46.20 14.67 45.94
N LEU A 698 -47.45 14.97 45.67
CA LEU A 698 -48.29 15.93 46.38
C LEU A 698 -49.24 15.21 47.32
N ALA A 699 -49.36 15.71 48.55
CA ALA A 699 -50.27 15.13 49.54
C ALA A 699 -51.74 15.48 49.26
N ASP A 700 -52.65 14.56 49.59
CA ASP A 700 -54.10 14.76 49.49
C ASP A 700 -54.55 16.00 50.28
N GLY A 701 -55.34 16.87 49.64
CA GLY A 701 -55.82 18.13 50.24
C GLY A 701 -54.76 19.22 50.45
N SER A 702 -53.55 19.07 49.91
CA SER A 702 -52.51 20.10 50.00
C SER A 702 -52.84 21.37 49.20
N GLN A 703 -52.43 22.52 49.76
CA GLN A 703 -52.43 23.84 49.11
C GLN A 703 -51.02 24.41 49.25
N GLU A 704 -50.08 23.81 48.54
CA GLU A 704 -48.65 24.08 48.70
C GLU A 704 -48.13 25.00 47.59
N VAL A 705 -47.35 25.99 48.02
CA VAL A 705 -46.60 26.89 47.15
C VAL A 705 -45.20 26.32 47.07
N MET A 706 -44.94 25.55 46.01
CA MET A 706 -43.70 24.80 45.84
C MET A 706 -42.69 25.62 45.03
N THR A 707 -41.44 25.59 45.47
CA THR A 707 -40.29 26.00 44.66
C THR A 707 -39.60 24.72 44.24
N TRP A 708 -39.55 24.45 42.94
CA TRP A 708 -38.93 23.27 42.35
C TRP A 708 -37.63 23.66 41.64
N GLU A 709 -36.65 22.78 41.76
CA GLU A 709 -35.31 22.94 41.23
C GLU A 709 -34.73 21.57 40.89
N SER A 710 -33.89 21.52 39.86
CA SER A 710 -33.04 20.37 39.53
C SER A 710 -31.96 20.82 38.55
N ASP A 711 -30.91 20.02 38.45
CA ASP A 711 -29.77 20.33 37.58
C ASP A 711 -30.13 20.12 36.10
N ALA A 712 -31.04 19.19 35.79
CA ALA A 712 -31.62 19.02 34.46
C ALA A 712 -32.52 20.21 34.05
N PHE A 713 -33.29 20.76 35.00
CA PHE A 713 -34.09 21.96 34.77
C PHE A 713 -33.21 23.20 34.59
N PHE A 714 -32.14 23.33 35.37
CA PHE A 714 -31.14 24.38 35.23
C PHE A 714 -30.45 24.34 33.86
N ALA A 715 -29.94 23.18 33.45
CA ALA A 715 -29.32 23.00 32.14
C ALA A 715 -30.27 23.35 30.98
N HIS A 716 -31.54 22.93 31.05
CA HIS A 716 -32.52 23.26 30.00
C HIS A 716 -32.88 24.76 29.95
N VAL A 717 -33.04 25.43 31.09
CA VAL A 717 -33.32 26.89 31.07
C VAL A 717 -32.11 27.67 30.57
N LEU A 718 -30.88 27.25 30.90
CA LEU A 718 -29.65 27.85 30.39
C LEU A 718 -29.53 27.68 28.87
N GLU A 719 -29.75 26.45 28.35
CA GLU A 719 -29.81 26.16 26.91
C GLU A 719 -30.77 27.11 26.17
N ARG A 720 -32.00 27.29 26.69
CA ARG A 720 -32.99 28.19 26.06
C ARG A 720 -32.59 29.67 26.15
N TYR A 721 -31.92 30.09 27.22
CA TYR A 721 -31.41 31.46 27.35
C TYR A 721 -30.28 31.74 26.34
N GLU A 722 -29.28 30.86 26.25
CA GLU A 722 -28.15 30.99 25.33
C GLU A 722 -28.60 30.93 23.85
N ALA A 723 -29.66 30.19 23.55
CA ALA A 723 -30.30 30.16 22.24
C ALA A 723 -31.20 31.39 21.93
N GLY A 724 -31.51 32.24 22.92
CA GLY A 724 -32.44 33.36 22.80
C GLY A 724 -33.91 32.95 22.65
N GLU A 725 -34.28 31.77 23.14
CA GLU A 725 -35.61 31.16 23.02
C GLU A 725 -36.50 31.40 24.26
N THR A 726 -37.73 30.87 24.23
CA THR A 726 -38.62 30.80 25.40
C THR A 726 -38.50 29.46 26.12
N VAL A 727 -38.66 29.47 27.44
CA VAL A 727 -38.75 28.24 28.24
C VAL A 727 -40.17 27.72 28.17
N ASP A 728 -40.37 26.61 27.45
CA ASP A 728 -41.66 25.99 27.19
C ASP A 728 -41.78 24.65 27.92
N LEU A 729 -42.71 24.59 28.89
CA LEU A 729 -42.86 23.49 29.83
C LEU A 729 -44.26 22.89 29.77
N ARG A 730 -44.36 21.56 29.80
CA ARG A 730 -45.60 20.84 30.11
C ARG A 730 -45.58 20.40 31.57
N VAL A 731 -46.71 20.51 32.25
CA VAL A 731 -47.01 19.93 33.57
C VAL A 731 -48.04 18.82 33.37
N SER A 732 -47.76 17.60 33.83
CA SER A 732 -48.65 16.45 33.69
C SER A 732 -48.64 15.56 34.94
N ALA A 733 -49.73 14.83 35.18
CA ALA A 733 -49.85 13.91 36.31
C ALA A 733 -49.61 12.46 35.87
N LEU A 734 -48.74 11.76 36.59
CA LEU A 734 -48.51 10.31 36.45
C LEU A 734 -49.51 9.49 37.26
N GLN A 735 -50.02 10.05 38.35
CA GLN A 735 -51.04 9.49 39.23
C GLN A 735 -51.78 10.64 39.92
N GLY A 736 -53.09 10.49 40.15
CA GLY A 736 -53.89 11.47 40.90
C GLY A 736 -54.32 12.68 40.08
N SER A 737 -54.69 13.75 40.78
CA SER A 737 -55.29 14.96 40.19
C SER A 737 -54.97 16.20 41.03
N ALA A 738 -54.46 17.26 40.39
CA ALA A 738 -54.11 18.52 41.04
C ALA A 738 -54.62 19.72 40.24
N VAL A 739 -54.96 20.80 40.95
CA VAL A 739 -55.35 22.09 40.38
C VAL A 739 -54.24 23.09 40.65
N PHE A 740 -53.66 23.65 39.60
CA PHE A 740 -52.63 24.69 39.65
C PHE A 740 -53.20 26.06 39.30
N GLY A 741 -52.63 27.13 39.85
CA GLY A 741 -52.97 28.49 39.43
C GLY A 741 -52.50 28.80 38.01
N GLY A 742 -53.32 29.54 37.25
CA GLY A 742 -52.96 30.11 35.94
C GLY A 742 -52.31 31.48 36.05
N ARG A 743 -51.95 32.10 34.92
CA ARG A 743 -51.28 33.41 34.87
C ARG A 743 -52.20 34.57 35.27
N ALA A 744 -53.51 34.37 35.22
CA ALA A 744 -54.52 35.34 35.68
C ALA A 744 -55.06 35.04 37.09
N ALA A 745 -54.52 34.03 37.79
CA ALA A 745 -54.96 33.63 39.12
C ALA A 745 -55.10 34.83 40.07
N SER A 746 -56.23 34.92 40.75
CA SER A 746 -56.60 36.09 41.56
C SER A 746 -55.64 36.38 42.73
N SER A 747 -54.87 35.37 43.16
CA SER A 747 -53.80 35.48 44.13
C SER A 747 -52.44 35.52 43.45
N THR A 748 -51.63 36.55 43.74
CA THR A 748 -50.25 36.67 43.22
C THR A 748 -49.29 35.60 43.76
N LEU A 749 -49.72 34.80 44.74
CA LEU A 749 -49.02 33.61 45.22
C LEU A 749 -49.36 32.34 44.42
N GLN A 750 -50.48 32.34 43.69
CA GLN A 750 -50.93 31.21 42.85
C GLN A 750 -50.44 31.31 41.40
N ILE A 751 -50.10 32.52 40.92
CA ILE A 751 -49.51 32.74 39.60
C ILE A 751 -48.17 31.99 39.50
N PRO A 752 -47.97 31.08 38.52
CA PRO A 752 -46.70 30.39 38.30
C PRO A 752 -45.56 31.37 38.04
N ARG A 753 -44.32 31.04 38.45
CA ARG A 753 -43.14 31.86 38.12
C ARG A 753 -41.91 31.04 37.79
N LEU A 754 -41.15 31.49 36.81
CA LEU A 754 -39.75 31.14 36.62
C LEU A 754 -38.92 32.25 37.26
N THR A 755 -38.22 31.95 38.35
CA THR A 755 -37.16 32.84 38.85
C THR A 755 -35.85 32.46 38.18
N ILE A 756 -35.27 33.41 37.46
CA ILE A 756 -33.89 33.35 36.95
C ILE A 756 -32.99 34.07 37.95
N VAL A 757 -31.90 33.44 38.33
CA VAL A 757 -30.87 33.97 39.22
C VAL A 757 -29.59 34.17 38.41
N TYR A 758 -29.04 35.37 38.41
CA TYR A 758 -27.95 35.74 37.51
C TYR A 758 -26.98 36.76 38.12
N GLU A 759 -25.84 36.94 37.47
CA GLU A 759 -24.79 37.92 37.78
C GLU A 759 -24.56 38.88 36.61
#